data_AF-A0A7G2EVJ8-F1
#
_entry.id   AF-A0A7G2EVJ8-F1
#
_cell.length_a   1.000
_cell.length_b   1.000
_cell.length_c   1.000
_cell.angle_alpha   90.00
_cell.angle_beta   90.00
_cell.angle_gamma   90.00
#
_symmetry.space_group_name_H-M   'P 1'
#
loop_
_entity.id
_entity.type
_entity.pdbx_description
1 polymer ?
#
loop_
_entity_poly.entity_id
_entity_poly.type
_entity_poly.pdbx_seq_one_letter_code
_entity_poly.pdbx_strand_id
1 'polypeptide(L)'
;MIEEASRTAHFRLVIRNGKAYVKRYKKSIQTRDEFTLWGILQLLRWYPGKLPDLELMFDADDRPVVRSVDFIGQQKEPPPVFRYCSDDASLDIVFPDWSFWGWAEVNVKPWGKSLEAIKEGNSMTQWKDRVAYAYWRGNPYVDPGRGDLLKCNATEHEEWNTRLYIQDWDKETKEGFKNSNLENQCTHRYKIYIEGWAWSVSEKYIMACDSMTLYVKPRFYDFYIRGMMPLQHYWPIRDDSKCTSLKFAVHWGNTHEDKAREIGEVGSRFIREEVNMQYVYDYMFHLLKEYATLLKFKPEIPLDAEEITPDSMGCPATERWRDFKAESMIISPSEESPCEMLPPYDPLALKEVLERKANLTRQIAIKIPLNCTSLNSNTTQTCPSNYPTKFEPAISSSETCPDYFKWIHRDLKVWQKTGITRETLERARPNAHFRIVIKSGRLYVHQYEKAFQTRDVFTIWGILQLLRMYPGQIPDLELLFLCHDRPAIWKRDLKKKRKDTWPPPPLFHYCGHRDAYDIVFPDWSFWGWPELNIKEWNKLSAALKEGNKKVKWEDRVPYAYWKGNPHVSPIRGDLMRCNFSDKYDPMVRLYVQDWRSEIEAGFRGSNLENQCTHRYKIYIEGNAWSVSEKYILSCDSMTLLVKPEYYDFFFRRRQGSEYMMKNLKMKYVYDYMLYVLQGYGKLMKLDVTVPENATEVCSETMACSITDGGRIRQCMDDSLVMSPSVKAACDLPPSYGDYELKKFRKKQESAERKVEQWTNKYWNLRDPK
;
A
#
# COMPACT_ATOMS: atom_id res chain seq x y z
N MET A 1 -24.72 -21.38 -35.19
CA MET A 1 -23.90 -21.08 -34.00
C MET A 1 -23.92 -22.22 -33.00
N ILE A 2 -25.06 -22.57 -32.40
CA ILE A 2 -25.12 -23.66 -31.39
C ILE A 2 -24.66 -25.00 -31.94
N GLU A 3 -25.17 -25.43 -33.10
CA GLU A 3 -24.70 -26.67 -33.73
C GLU A 3 -23.21 -26.63 -34.11
N GLU A 4 -22.63 -25.45 -34.34
CA GLU A 4 -21.19 -25.33 -34.58
C GLU A 4 -20.37 -25.52 -33.29
N ALA A 5 -20.87 -25.03 -32.15
CA ALA A 5 -20.27 -25.27 -30.83
C ALA A 5 -20.22 -26.76 -30.46
N SER A 6 -21.05 -27.62 -31.06
CA SER A 6 -21.03 -29.07 -30.81
C SER A 6 -19.69 -29.74 -31.15
N ARG A 7 -18.87 -29.13 -32.02
CA ARG A 7 -17.56 -29.68 -32.44
C ARG A 7 -16.57 -29.84 -31.30
N THR A 8 -16.64 -28.96 -30.30
CA THR A 8 -15.73 -28.96 -29.14
C THR A 8 -16.44 -29.40 -27.87
N ALA A 9 -17.77 -29.21 -27.79
CA ALA A 9 -18.56 -29.54 -26.62
C ALA A 9 -18.47 -31.01 -26.21
N HIS A 10 -18.47 -31.23 -24.90
CA HIS A 10 -18.62 -32.55 -24.28
C HIS A 10 -20.09 -32.92 -24.15
N PHE A 11 -20.94 -31.95 -23.84
CA PHE A 11 -22.38 -32.13 -23.77
C PHE A 11 -23.16 -30.90 -24.24
N ARG A 12 -24.37 -31.16 -24.73
CA ARG A 12 -25.44 -30.18 -24.93
C ARG A 12 -26.42 -30.33 -23.78
N LEU A 13 -26.74 -29.22 -23.14
CA LEU A 13 -27.73 -29.16 -22.07
C LEU A 13 -28.92 -28.33 -22.55
N VAL A 14 -30.12 -28.87 -22.36
CA VAL A 14 -31.40 -28.17 -22.57
C VAL A 14 -32.12 -28.09 -21.24
N ILE A 15 -32.45 -26.86 -20.80
CA ILE A 15 -33.37 -26.63 -19.70
C ILE A 15 -34.72 -26.28 -20.32
N ARG A 16 -35.76 -27.06 -19.99
CA ARG A 16 -37.11 -26.85 -20.50
C ARG A 16 -38.13 -27.11 -19.41
N ASN A 17 -39.02 -26.15 -19.16
CA ASN A 17 -40.03 -26.22 -18.09
C ASN A 17 -39.41 -26.60 -16.72
N GLY A 18 -38.24 -26.03 -16.40
CA GLY A 18 -37.53 -26.30 -15.14
C GLY A 18 -36.85 -27.68 -15.03
N LYS A 19 -36.83 -28.47 -16.12
CA LYS A 19 -36.18 -29.78 -16.19
C LYS A 19 -34.94 -29.73 -17.08
N ALA A 20 -33.94 -30.55 -16.77
CA ALA A 20 -32.67 -30.60 -17.49
C ALA A 20 -32.56 -31.88 -18.33
N TYR A 21 -32.20 -31.70 -19.60
CA TYR A 21 -31.99 -32.78 -20.58
C TYR A 21 -30.59 -32.66 -21.16
N VAL A 22 -29.87 -33.78 -21.21
CA VAL A 22 -28.46 -33.79 -21.64
C VAL A 22 -28.25 -34.74 -22.79
N LYS A 23 -27.61 -34.25 -23.84
CA LYS A 23 -27.02 -35.06 -24.91
C LYS A 23 -25.51 -35.01 -24.77
N ARG A 24 -24.86 -36.17 -24.65
CA ARG A 24 -23.40 -36.28 -24.53
C ARG A 24 -22.78 -36.54 -25.90
N TYR A 25 -21.72 -35.81 -26.22
CA TYR A 25 -20.97 -35.97 -27.48
C TYR A 25 -19.70 -36.78 -27.31
N LYS A 26 -18.98 -36.55 -26.21
CA LYS A 26 -17.72 -37.23 -25.89
C LYS A 26 -17.49 -37.24 -24.37
N LYS A 27 -16.65 -38.18 -23.91
CA LYS A 27 -16.29 -38.31 -22.49
C LYS A 27 -15.35 -37.19 -22.08
N SER A 28 -15.60 -36.57 -20.92
CA SER A 28 -14.71 -35.56 -20.35
C SER A 28 -13.51 -36.19 -19.62
N ILE A 29 -12.49 -35.38 -19.34
CA ILE A 29 -11.43 -35.75 -18.41
C ILE A 29 -12.08 -35.96 -17.03
N GLN A 30 -11.91 -37.14 -16.43
CA GLN A 30 -12.46 -37.44 -15.10
C GLN A 30 -13.99 -37.20 -15.05
N THR A 31 -14.55 -36.88 -13.88
CA THR A 31 -16.00 -36.61 -13.68
C THR A 31 -16.37 -35.13 -13.75
N ARG A 32 -15.63 -34.34 -14.53
CA ARG A 32 -15.82 -32.89 -14.61
C ARG A 32 -17.17 -32.51 -15.19
N ASP A 33 -17.54 -33.13 -16.30
CA ASP A 33 -18.87 -32.96 -16.89
C ASP A 33 -19.98 -33.39 -15.93
N GLU A 34 -19.80 -34.52 -15.24
CA GLU A 34 -20.79 -35.03 -14.27
C GLU A 34 -21.02 -34.06 -13.09
N PHE A 35 -19.97 -33.51 -12.49
CA PHE A 35 -20.11 -32.57 -11.38
C PHE A 35 -20.59 -31.18 -11.84
N THR A 36 -20.28 -30.76 -13.07
CA THR A 36 -20.87 -29.55 -13.68
C THR A 36 -22.38 -29.71 -13.90
N LEU A 37 -22.81 -30.84 -14.47
CA LEU A 37 -24.23 -31.16 -14.62
C LEU A 37 -24.94 -31.26 -13.26
N TRP A 38 -24.29 -31.88 -12.27
CA TRP A 38 -24.79 -31.94 -10.88
C TRP A 38 -25.00 -30.55 -10.29
N GLY A 39 -24.05 -29.63 -10.51
CA GLY A 39 -24.15 -28.25 -10.07
C GLY A 39 -25.31 -27.49 -10.67
N ILE A 40 -25.58 -27.71 -11.96
CA ILE A 40 -26.75 -27.12 -12.64
C ILE A 40 -28.06 -27.70 -12.10
N LEU A 41 -28.12 -29.00 -11.78
CA LEU A 41 -29.27 -29.57 -11.08
C LEU A 41 -29.46 -28.95 -9.69
N GLN A 42 -28.37 -28.69 -8.97
CA GLN A 42 -28.46 -28.00 -7.68
C GLN A 42 -28.97 -26.57 -7.83
N LEU A 43 -28.57 -25.85 -8.87
CA LEU A 43 -29.12 -24.53 -9.20
C LEU A 43 -30.64 -24.59 -9.45
N LEU A 44 -31.10 -25.59 -10.22
CA LEU A 44 -32.55 -25.79 -10.47
C LEU A 44 -33.33 -26.11 -9.19
N ARG A 45 -32.70 -26.78 -8.22
CA ARG A 45 -33.28 -27.01 -6.89
C ARG A 45 -33.25 -25.77 -6.01
N TRP A 46 -32.20 -24.97 -6.12
CA TRP A 46 -32.03 -23.71 -5.37
C TRP A 46 -33.05 -22.65 -5.84
N TYR A 47 -33.27 -22.56 -7.15
CA TYR A 47 -34.24 -21.65 -7.78
C TYR A 47 -35.27 -22.38 -8.67
N PRO A 48 -36.20 -23.16 -8.08
CA PRO A 48 -37.18 -23.94 -8.83
C PRO A 48 -38.04 -23.08 -9.75
N GLY A 49 -38.08 -23.42 -11.03
CA GLY A 49 -38.94 -22.76 -12.03
C GLY A 49 -38.56 -21.31 -12.36
N LYS A 50 -37.44 -20.77 -11.85
CA LYS A 50 -37.05 -19.37 -12.10
C LYS A 50 -36.17 -19.18 -13.34
N LEU A 51 -35.46 -20.23 -13.78
CA LEU A 51 -34.66 -20.18 -14.99
C LEU A 51 -35.55 -20.30 -16.23
N PRO A 52 -35.31 -19.47 -17.28
CA PRO A 52 -36.01 -19.60 -18.55
C PRO A 52 -35.59 -20.88 -19.30
N ASP A 53 -36.41 -21.27 -20.27
CA ASP A 53 -36.01 -22.29 -21.24
C ASP A 53 -34.74 -21.83 -21.97
N LEU A 54 -33.71 -22.69 -21.98
CA LEU A 54 -32.45 -22.39 -22.65
C LEU A 54 -31.77 -23.66 -23.16
N GLU A 55 -30.83 -23.47 -24.07
CA GLU A 55 -29.95 -24.53 -24.56
C GLU A 55 -28.52 -24.01 -24.64
N LEU A 56 -27.56 -24.79 -24.11
CA LEU A 56 -26.14 -24.44 -24.15
C LEU A 56 -25.24 -25.62 -24.56
N MET A 57 -24.05 -25.26 -25.01
CA MET A 57 -22.95 -26.18 -25.34
C MET A 57 -21.82 -25.98 -24.35
N PHE A 58 -21.37 -27.07 -23.72
CA PHE A 58 -20.34 -27.00 -22.67
C PHE A 58 -19.11 -27.82 -23.06
N ASP A 59 -17.94 -27.20 -22.99
CA ASP A 59 -16.65 -27.89 -23.14
C ASP A 59 -15.93 -27.99 -21.79
N ALA A 60 -15.82 -29.22 -21.28
CA ALA A 60 -15.27 -29.54 -19.96
C ALA A 60 -13.73 -29.77 -19.94
N ASP A 61 -13.01 -29.45 -21.01
CA ASP A 61 -11.54 -29.48 -21.03
C ASP A 61 -10.92 -28.18 -20.45
N ASP A 62 -9.59 -28.15 -20.35
CA ASP A 62 -8.84 -27.08 -19.68
C ASP A 62 -8.66 -25.77 -20.49
N ARG A 63 -8.52 -25.80 -21.83
CA ARG A 63 -8.11 -24.59 -22.58
C ARG A 63 -9.26 -23.95 -23.36
N PRO A 64 -9.36 -22.60 -23.40
CA PRO A 64 -10.33 -21.91 -24.27
C PRO A 64 -10.19 -22.34 -25.73
N VAL A 65 -11.31 -22.43 -26.47
CA VAL A 65 -11.33 -22.95 -27.86
C VAL A 65 -11.86 -21.96 -28.88
N VAL A 66 -12.53 -20.88 -28.46
CA VAL A 66 -13.11 -19.89 -29.37
C VAL A 66 -12.19 -18.68 -29.45
N ARG A 67 -11.19 -18.73 -30.34
CA ARG A 67 -10.21 -17.63 -30.49
C ARG A 67 -10.83 -16.42 -31.15
N SER A 68 -10.64 -15.24 -30.56
CA SER A 68 -11.22 -13.99 -31.07
C SER A 68 -10.73 -13.64 -32.48
N VAL A 69 -9.46 -13.92 -32.77
CA VAL A 69 -8.82 -13.66 -34.08
C VAL A 69 -9.47 -14.39 -35.25
N ASP A 70 -10.13 -15.53 -34.99
CA ASP A 70 -10.79 -16.32 -36.05
C ASP A 70 -12.07 -15.63 -36.58
N PHE A 71 -12.56 -14.59 -35.89
CA PHE A 71 -13.81 -13.89 -36.20
C PHE A 71 -13.61 -12.40 -36.54
N ILE A 72 -12.36 -11.90 -36.54
CA ILE A 72 -12.06 -10.51 -36.94
C ILE A 72 -12.22 -10.37 -38.46
N GLY A 73 -13.07 -9.44 -38.90
CA GLY A 73 -13.25 -9.11 -40.32
C GLY A 73 -14.05 -10.12 -41.15
N GLN A 74 -14.64 -11.14 -40.53
CA GLN A 74 -15.50 -12.11 -41.19
C GLN A 74 -16.99 -11.83 -40.94
N GLN A 75 -17.87 -12.27 -41.84
CA GLN A 75 -19.34 -12.30 -41.62
C GLN A 75 -19.80 -13.44 -40.70
N LYS A 76 -18.88 -14.20 -40.09
CA LYS A 76 -19.19 -15.38 -39.28
C LYS A 76 -19.20 -15.01 -37.80
N GLU A 77 -20.32 -15.26 -37.13
CA GLU A 77 -20.48 -15.00 -35.70
C GLU A 77 -19.86 -16.14 -34.85
N PRO A 78 -19.23 -15.83 -33.70
CA PRO A 78 -18.56 -16.83 -32.87
C PRO A 78 -19.56 -17.80 -32.20
N PRO A 79 -19.29 -19.12 -32.18
CA PRO A 79 -20.17 -20.07 -31.51
C PRO A 79 -20.11 -19.89 -29.98
N PRO A 80 -21.24 -19.88 -29.25
CA PRO A 80 -21.24 -19.76 -27.80
C PRO A 80 -20.88 -21.09 -27.16
N VAL A 81 -19.72 -21.14 -26.50
CA VAL A 81 -19.22 -22.33 -25.78
C VAL A 81 -18.98 -21.95 -24.32
N PHE A 82 -19.60 -22.69 -23.40
CA PHE A 82 -19.35 -22.54 -21.97
C PHE A 82 -18.12 -23.35 -21.55
N ARG A 83 -17.29 -22.74 -20.70
CA ARG A 83 -16.04 -23.32 -20.16
C ARG A 83 -15.75 -22.79 -18.77
N TYR A 84 -14.71 -23.32 -18.15
CA TYR A 84 -14.29 -22.93 -16.81
C TYR A 84 -13.32 -21.74 -16.75
N CYS A 85 -12.66 -21.39 -17.86
CA CYS A 85 -11.84 -20.19 -17.97
C CYS A 85 -11.86 -19.60 -19.39
N SER A 86 -11.38 -18.37 -19.51
CA SER A 86 -11.09 -17.68 -20.78
C SER A 86 -9.85 -16.80 -20.62
N ASP A 87 -9.39 -16.19 -21.70
CA ASP A 87 -8.34 -15.17 -21.73
C ASP A 87 -8.74 -13.98 -22.63
N ASP A 88 -7.88 -12.98 -22.79
CA ASP A 88 -8.17 -11.80 -23.61
C ASP A 88 -8.16 -12.09 -25.13
N ALA A 89 -7.71 -13.29 -25.53
CA ALA A 89 -7.65 -13.75 -26.91
C ALA A 89 -8.75 -14.76 -27.26
N SER A 90 -9.67 -15.05 -26.34
CA SER A 90 -10.74 -16.02 -26.47
C SER A 90 -12.11 -15.44 -26.11
N LEU A 91 -13.17 -16.07 -26.62
CA LEU A 91 -14.57 -15.64 -26.52
C LEU A 91 -15.42 -16.66 -25.75
N ASP A 92 -14.80 -17.64 -25.11
CA ASP A 92 -15.46 -18.67 -24.32
C ASP A 92 -16.22 -18.06 -23.13
N ILE A 93 -17.42 -18.56 -22.85
CA ILE A 93 -18.29 -18.07 -21.78
C ILE A 93 -17.90 -18.78 -20.48
N VAL A 94 -17.41 -18.02 -19.51
CA VAL A 94 -16.90 -18.58 -18.25
C VAL A 94 -18.04 -18.97 -17.30
N PHE A 95 -17.97 -20.20 -16.80
CA PHE A 95 -18.89 -20.85 -15.87
C PHE A 95 -18.12 -21.37 -14.64
N PRO A 96 -18.74 -21.43 -13.44
CA PRO A 96 -18.09 -22.02 -12.27
C PRO A 96 -17.61 -23.46 -12.51
N ASP A 97 -16.42 -23.78 -11.99
CA ASP A 97 -15.80 -25.08 -12.22
C ASP A 97 -16.45 -26.23 -11.44
N TRP A 98 -16.28 -27.46 -11.90
CA TRP A 98 -16.91 -28.65 -11.31
C TRP A 98 -16.55 -28.85 -9.83
N SER A 99 -15.37 -28.38 -9.39
CA SER A 99 -14.90 -28.60 -8.01
C SER A 99 -15.69 -27.83 -6.96
N PHE A 100 -16.59 -26.91 -7.35
CA PHE A 100 -17.55 -26.32 -6.41
C PHE A 100 -18.47 -27.37 -5.77
N TRP A 101 -18.80 -28.43 -6.51
CA TRP A 101 -19.62 -29.55 -6.01
C TRP A 101 -18.82 -30.80 -5.69
N GLY A 102 -17.54 -30.83 -6.03
CA GLY A 102 -16.60 -31.88 -5.65
C GLY A 102 -15.69 -32.32 -6.78
N TRP A 103 -14.56 -32.91 -6.42
CA TRP A 103 -13.63 -33.54 -7.34
C TRP A 103 -13.08 -34.81 -6.68
N ALA A 104 -13.85 -35.88 -6.85
CA ALA A 104 -13.66 -37.12 -6.11
C ALA A 104 -12.33 -37.81 -6.45
N GLU A 105 -11.86 -37.74 -7.69
CA GLU A 105 -10.62 -38.36 -8.15
C GLU A 105 -9.39 -37.94 -7.33
N VAL A 106 -9.38 -36.70 -6.83
CA VAL A 106 -8.27 -36.11 -6.07
C VAL A 106 -8.65 -35.74 -4.64
N ASN A 107 -9.79 -36.26 -4.15
CA ASN A 107 -10.29 -36.04 -2.80
C ASN A 107 -10.51 -34.56 -2.42
N VAL A 108 -10.89 -33.72 -3.38
CA VAL A 108 -11.25 -32.34 -3.10
C VAL A 108 -12.76 -32.26 -2.85
N LYS A 109 -13.12 -32.00 -1.59
CA LYS A 109 -14.50 -31.94 -1.11
C LYS A 109 -15.26 -30.77 -1.75
N PRO A 110 -16.61 -30.81 -1.75
CA PRO A 110 -17.42 -29.69 -2.19
C PRO A 110 -17.01 -28.38 -1.52
N TRP A 111 -17.13 -27.26 -2.23
CA TRP A 111 -16.56 -25.99 -1.81
C TRP A 111 -17.05 -25.54 -0.43
N GLY A 112 -18.34 -25.67 -0.12
CA GLY A 112 -18.88 -25.32 1.19
C GLY A 112 -18.21 -26.10 2.34
N LYS A 113 -17.88 -27.37 2.15
CA LYS A 113 -17.17 -28.20 3.15
C LYS A 113 -15.69 -27.85 3.21
N SER A 114 -15.06 -27.65 2.06
CA SER A 114 -13.65 -27.26 1.98
C SER A 114 -13.39 -25.89 2.62
N LEU A 115 -14.30 -24.92 2.43
CA LEU A 115 -14.17 -23.58 2.99
C LEU A 115 -14.23 -23.58 4.53
N GLU A 116 -15.15 -24.34 5.13
CA GLU A 116 -15.20 -24.49 6.60
C GLU A 116 -13.95 -25.22 7.13
N ALA A 117 -13.50 -26.28 6.46
CA ALA A 117 -12.28 -26.99 6.86
C ALA A 117 -11.03 -26.08 6.79
N ILE A 118 -10.92 -25.25 5.75
CA ILE A 118 -9.81 -24.29 5.61
C ILE A 118 -9.87 -23.21 6.69
N LYS A 119 -11.07 -22.73 7.03
CA LYS A 119 -11.28 -21.76 8.12
C LYS A 119 -10.87 -22.32 9.48
N GLU A 120 -11.15 -23.60 9.74
CA GLU A 120 -10.63 -24.32 10.90
C GLU A 120 -9.10 -24.42 10.85
N GLY A 121 -8.54 -24.82 9.70
CA GLY A 121 -7.09 -24.89 9.46
C GLY A 121 -6.37 -23.57 9.69
N ASN A 122 -6.96 -22.44 9.26
CA ASN A 122 -6.41 -21.10 9.49
C ASN A 122 -6.28 -20.76 10.97
N SER A 123 -7.19 -21.29 11.79
CA SER A 123 -7.26 -21.03 13.23
C SER A 123 -6.29 -21.90 14.04
N MET A 124 -5.69 -22.93 13.45
CA MET A 124 -4.75 -23.83 14.13
C MET A 124 -3.42 -23.17 14.49
N THR A 125 -2.99 -22.14 13.74
CA THR A 125 -1.73 -21.43 13.99
C THR A 125 -1.92 -19.94 13.77
N GLN A 126 -1.58 -19.13 14.78
CA GLN A 126 -1.64 -17.67 14.64
C GLN A 126 -0.78 -17.22 13.46
N TRP A 127 -1.25 -16.25 12.68
CA TRP A 127 -0.57 -15.82 11.46
C TRP A 127 0.92 -15.48 11.67
N LYS A 128 1.25 -14.86 12.81
CA LYS A 128 2.64 -14.49 13.17
C LYS A 128 3.54 -15.70 13.42
N ASP A 129 2.99 -16.83 13.84
CA ASP A 129 3.74 -18.04 14.14
C ASP A 129 3.88 -18.97 12.92
N ARG A 130 3.21 -18.64 11.81
CA ARG A 130 3.31 -19.38 10.55
C ARG A 130 4.73 -19.28 9.96
N VAL A 131 5.10 -20.31 9.20
CA VAL A 131 6.42 -20.40 8.56
C VAL A 131 6.63 -19.23 7.60
N ALA A 132 7.71 -18.48 7.80
CA ALA A 132 8.02 -17.22 7.12
C ALA A 132 8.60 -17.38 5.69
N TYR A 133 8.24 -18.46 5.00
CA TYR A 133 8.66 -18.80 3.64
C TYR A 133 7.48 -18.87 2.69
N ALA A 134 7.73 -18.63 1.39
CA ALA A 134 6.73 -18.89 0.37
C ALA A 134 6.60 -20.37 0.07
N TYR A 135 5.37 -20.87 0.12
CA TYR A 135 5.08 -22.29 -0.06
C TYR A 135 4.32 -22.55 -1.35
N TRP A 136 4.73 -23.59 -2.07
CA TRP A 136 3.99 -24.17 -3.17
C TRP A 136 4.11 -25.70 -3.16
N ARG A 137 3.02 -26.38 -3.47
CA ARG A 137 3.02 -27.81 -3.74
C ARG A 137 2.09 -28.12 -4.91
N GLY A 138 2.61 -28.78 -5.94
CA GLY A 138 1.85 -29.06 -7.15
C GLY A 138 2.59 -29.93 -8.15
N ASN A 139 1.90 -30.38 -9.20
CA ASN A 139 2.51 -31.15 -10.28
C ASN A 139 3.25 -30.19 -11.23
N PRO A 140 4.59 -30.27 -11.35
CA PRO A 140 5.37 -29.38 -12.22
C PRO A 140 5.35 -29.77 -13.70
N TYR A 141 4.89 -30.98 -14.04
CA TYR A 141 5.02 -31.55 -15.38
C TYR A 141 3.87 -31.18 -16.32
N VAL A 142 2.84 -30.49 -15.80
CA VAL A 142 1.65 -30.08 -16.59
C VAL A 142 1.85 -28.78 -17.36
N ASP A 143 2.83 -27.97 -16.98
CA ASP A 143 3.12 -26.69 -17.64
C ASP A 143 4.60 -26.28 -17.44
N PRO A 144 5.29 -25.79 -18.49
CA PRO A 144 6.68 -25.35 -18.38
C PRO A 144 6.93 -24.28 -17.31
N GLY A 145 5.97 -23.38 -17.06
CA GLY A 145 6.07 -22.34 -16.03
C GLY A 145 6.15 -22.92 -14.62
N ARG A 146 5.45 -24.03 -14.34
CA ARG A 146 5.58 -24.76 -13.06
C ARG A 146 6.91 -25.51 -12.95
N GLY A 147 7.38 -26.10 -14.05
CA GLY A 147 8.73 -26.68 -14.11
C GLY A 147 9.81 -25.62 -13.83
N ASP A 148 9.65 -24.42 -14.39
CA ASP A 148 10.56 -23.30 -14.16
C ASP A 148 10.43 -22.68 -12.75
N LEU A 149 9.26 -22.77 -12.11
CA LEU A 149 9.07 -22.37 -10.71
C LEU A 149 9.96 -23.20 -9.77
N LEU A 150 10.12 -24.50 -10.01
CA LEU A 150 10.95 -25.37 -9.16
C LEU A 150 12.42 -24.93 -9.08
N LYS A 151 12.93 -24.19 -10.07
CA LYS A 151 14.28 -23.61 -10.03
C LYS A 151 14.44 -22.54 -8.94
N CYS A 152 13.34 -22.00 -8.43
CA CYS A 152 13.34 -21.03 -7.34
C CYS A 152 13.41 -21.68 -5.96
N ASN A 153 13.61 -23.00 -5.85
CA ASN A 153 13.76 -23.67 -4.56
C ASN A 153 15.18 -23.46 -3.99
N ALA A 154 15.34 -23.55 -2.68
CA ALA A 154 16.64 -23.34 -2.04
C ALA A 154 17.67 -24.40 -2.48
N THR A 155 18.91 -23.97 -2.69
CA THR A 155 20.09 -24.82 -2.93
C THR A 155 21.16 -24.54 -1.86
N GLU A 156 22.26 -25.31 -1.83
CA GLU A 156 23.38 -25.06 -0.90
C GLU A 156 24.01 -23.67 -1.06
N HIS A 157 23.93 -23.08 -2.26
CA HIS A 157 24.56 -21.79 -2.57
C HIS A 157 23.56 -20.63 -2.71
N GLU A 158 22.26 -20.92 -2.80
CA GLU A 158 21.26 -19.91 -3.11
C GLU A 158 19.94 -20.13 -2.35
N GLU A 159 19.60 -19.18 -1.48
CA GLU A 159 18.31 -19.13 -0.77
C GLU A 159 17.37 -18.14 -1.47
N TRP A 160 16.20 -18.62 -1.85
CA TRP A 160 15.17 -17.87 -2.58
C TRP A 160 13.98 -17.47 -1.71
N ASN A 161 13.99 -17.84 -0.44
CA ASN A 161 12.88 -17.72 0.50
C ASN A 161 11.61 -18.48 0.06
N THR A 162 11.77 -19.56 -0.70
CA THR A 162 10.65 -20.43 -1.12
C THR A 162 10.88 -21.88 -0.69
N ARG A 163 9.78 -22.63 -0.53
CA ARG A 163 9.74 -24.05 -0.21
C ARG A 163 8.76 -24.70 -1.18
N LEU A 164 9.31 -25.32 -2.22
CA LEU A 164 8.57 -25.85 -3.36
C LEU A 164 8.62 -27.37 -3.35
N TYR A 165 7.46 -28.00 -3.47
CA TYR A 165 7.33 -29.45 -3.39
C TYR A 165 6.56 -30.02 -4.58
N ILE A 166 6.97 -31.20 -5.03
CA ILE A 166 6.27 -31.92 -6.10
C ILE A 166 5.05 -32.63 -5.50
N GLN A 167 3.89 -32.45 -6.13
CA GLN A 167 2.68 -33.22 -5.85
C GLN A 167 2.56 -34.37 -6.85
N ASP A 168 2.68 -35.59 -6.34
CA ASP A 168 2.46 -36.83 -7.09
C ASP A 168 1.07 -37.38 -6.76
N TRP A 169 0.13 -37.25 -7.69
CA TRP A 169 -1.26 -37.68 -7.50
C TRP A 169 -1.41 -39.21 -7.52
N ASP A 170 -0.55 -39.94 -8.22
CA ASP A 170 -0.58 -41.40 -8.23
C ASP A 170 -0.16 -41.96 -6.87
N LYS A 171 0.86 -41.33 -6.25
CA LYS A 171 1.27 -41.65 -4.89
C LYS A 171 0.20 -41.31 -3.86
N GLU A 172 -0.37 -40.10 -3.90
CA GLU A 172 -1.43 -39.72 -2.95
C GLU A 172 -2.65 -40.64 -3.06
N THR A 173 -3.02 -41.03 -4.28
CA THR A 173 -4.14 -41.96 -4.48
C THR A 173 -3.89 -43.29 -3.78
N LYS A 174 -2.67 -43.85 -3.88
CA LYS A 174 -2.28 -45.10 -3.21
C LYS A 174 -2.19 -44.96 -1.69
N GLU A 175 -1.82 -43.77 -1.19
CA GLU A 175 -1.66 -43.50 0.24
C GLU A 175 -2.94 -42.97 0.91
N GLY A 176 -4.01 -42.78 0.15
CA GLY A 176 -5.31 -42.29 0.64
C GLY A 176 -5.34 -40.79 0.94
N PHE A 177 -4.59 -39.98 0.19
CA PHE A 177 -4.59 -38.51 0.24
C PHE A 177 -4.19 -37.88 1.58
N LYS A 178 -3.51 -38.65 2.45
CA LYS A 178 -3.15 -38.22 3.81
C LYS A 178 -2.31 -36.94 3.85
N ASN A 179 -1.55 -36.68 2.80
CA ASN A 179 -0.64 -35.55 2.73
C ASN A 179 -1.15 -34.41 1.83
N SER A 180 -2.30 -34.55 1.17
CA SER A 180 -2.81 -33.56 0.19
C SER A 180 -4.05 -32.80 0.65
N ASN A 181 -4.52 -33.01 1.87
CA ASN A 181 -5.64 -32.25 2.45
C ASN A 181 -5.37 -30.75 2.41
N LEU A 182 -6.35 -29.96 1.97
CA LEU A 182 -6.19 -28.53 1.69
C LEU A 182 -6.14 -27.69 2.97
N GLU A 183 -6.92 -28.07 3.97
CA GLU A 183 -6.99 -27.45 5.30
C GLU A 183 -5.65 -27.47 6.04
N ASN A 184 -4.81 -28.48 5.78
CA ASN A 184 -3.50 -28.65 6.42
C ASN A 184 -2.41 -27.81 5.75
N GLN A 185 -2.72 -27.04 4.69
CA GLN A 185 -1.72 -26.32 3.90
C GLN A 185 -1.64 -24.82 4.22
N CYS A 186 -2.40 -24.33 5.21
CA CYS A 186 -2.41 -22.93 5.64
C CYS A 186 -1.35 -22.63 6.72
N THR A 187 -0.19 -23.28 6.63
CA THR A 187 0.89 -23.25 7.64
C THR A 187 1.97 -22.19 7.39
N HIS A 188 1.95 -21.55 6.23
CA HIS A 188 2.96 -20.59 5.78
C HIS A 188 2.38 -19.18 5.67
N ARG A 189 3.19 -18.15 5.91
CA ARG A 189 2.77 -16.74 5.76
C ARG A 189 2.45 -16.38 4.30
N TYR A 190 3.10 -17.06 3.35
CA TYR A 190 2.98 -16.78 1.91
C TYR A 190 2.67 -18.05 1.14
N LYS A 191 1.70 -17.99 0.23
CA LYS A 191 1.31 -19.10 -0.65
C LYS A 191 1.49 -18.68 -2.10
N ILE A 192 2.11 -19.51 -2.92
CA ILE A 192 2.33 -19.18 -4.33
C ILE A 192 1.15 -19.72 -5.15
N TYR A 193 0.57 -18.89 -5.99
CA TYR A 193 -0.34 -19.32 -7.04
C TYR A 193 0.34 -19.21 -8.40
N ILE A 194 0.24 -20.26 -9.19
CA ILE A 194 0.70 -20.33 -10.58
C ILE A 194 -0.22 -21.24 -11.39
N GLU A 195 -0.50 -20.81 -12.61
CA GLU A 195 -1.29 -21.56 -13.59
C GLU A 195 -0.65 -22.92 -13.91
N GLY A 196 -1.48 -23.83 -14.43
CA GLY A 196 -1.05 -25.14 -14.93
C GLY A 196 -1.20 -25.19 -16.44
N TRP A 197 -1.76 -26.29 -16.94
CA TRP A 197 -2.06 -26.43 -18.37
C TRP A 197 -2.97 -25.30 -18.91
N ALA A 198 -3.83 -24.77 -18.04
CA ALA A 198 -4.60 -23.54 -18.18
C ALA A 198 -4.75 -22.87 -16.79
N TRP A 199 -5.91 -22.27 -16.47
CA TRP A 199 -6.21 -21.83 -15.10
C TRP A 199 -6.06 -22.99 -14.10
N SER A 200 -5.72 -22.69 -12.84
CA SER A 200 -5.53 -23.73 -11.82
C SER A 200 -6.61 -23.68 -10.76
N VAL A 201 -7.35 -24.79 -10.63
CA VAL A 201 -8.43 -24.98 -9.62
C VAL A 201 -7.96 -24.70 -8.18
N SER A 202 -6.66 -24.81 -7.90
CA SER A 202 -6.06 -24.55 -6.59
C SER A 202 -6.22 -23.11 -6.10
N GLU A 203 -6.58 -22.16 -6.96
CA GLU A 203 -6.60 -20.72 -6.67
C GLU A 203 -7.43 -20.35 -5.43
N LYS A 204 -8.75 -20.64 -5.49
CA LYS A 204 -9.68 -20.33 -4.39
C LYS A 204 -9.24 -20.95 -3.07
N TYR A 205 -8.69 -22.16 -3.09
CA TYR A 205 -8.21 -22.86 -1.90
C TYR A 205 -6.94 -22.22 -1.32
N ILE A 206 -6.00 -21.83 -2.19
CA ILE A 206 -4.77 -21.13 -1.77
C ILE A 206 -5.11 -19.77 -1.15
N MET A 207 -6.02 -19.04 -1.78
CA MET A 207 -6.40 -17.71 -1.34
C MET A 207 -7.21 -17.70 -0.04
N ALA A 208 -7.95 -18.77 0.26
CA ALA A 208 -8.72 -18.91 1.50
C ALA A 208 -7.85 -19.11 2.76
N CYS A 209 -6.52 -19.23 2.65
CA CYS A 209 -5.64 -19.56 3.77
C CYS A 209 -5.22 -18.38 4.68
N ASP A 210 -5.77 -17.17 4.58
CA ASP A 210 -5.27 -15.92 5.25
C ASP A 210 -3.76 -15.61 5.02
N SER A 211 -3.09 -16.40 4.18
CA SER A 211 -1.71 -16.19 3.76
C SER A 211 -1.70 -15.15 2.65
N MET A 212 -0.66 -14.32 2.59
CA MET A 212 -0.50 -13.42 1.45
C MET A 212 -0.20 -14.24 0.20
N THR A 213 -1.15 -14.28 -0.73
CA THR A 213 -1.01 -15.02 -2.00
C THR A 213 -0.03 -14.31 -2.92
N LEU A 214 1.07 -14.96 -3.25
CA LEU A 214 2.06 -14.55 -4.24
C LEU A 214 1.60 -15.09 -5.61
N TYR A 215 0.99 -14.21 -6.39
CA TYR A 215 0.22 -14.56 -7.58
C TYR A 215 1.07 -14.34 -8.83
N VAL A 216 1.59 -15.42 -9.41
CA VAL A 216 2.34 -15.38 -10.69
C VAL A 216 1.42 -14.88 -11.79
N LYS A 217 1.89 -13.91 -12.58
CA LYS A 217 1.10 -13.22 -13.61
C LYS A 217 0.25 -14.22 -14.43
N PRO A 218 -1.09 -14.19 -14.30
CA PRO A 218 -1.96 -15.14 -15.00
C PRO A 218 -2.10 -14.79 -16.47
N ARG A 219 -2.46 -15.79 -17.27
CA ARG A 219 -2.93 -15.65 -18.65
C ARG A 219 -4.44 -15.82 -18.72
N PHE A 220 -5.00 -16.68 -17.88
CA PHE A 220 -6.40 -17.05 -17.86
C PHE A 220 -7.12 -16.36 -16.69
N TYR A 221 -8.43 -16.22 -16.85
CA TYR A 221 -9.33 -15.81 -15.77
C TYR A 221 -10.55 -16.74 -15.74
N ASP A 222 -11.07 -16.95 -14.53
CA ASP A 222 -12.37 -17.54 -14.27
C ASP A 222 -13.38 -16.42 -13.92
N PHE A 223 -14.55 -16.79 -13.39
CA PHE A 223 -15.65 -15.86 -13.19
C PHE A 223 -15.40 -14.82 -12.08
N TYR A 224 -14.62 -15.12 -11.04
CA TYR A 224 -14.37 -14.20 -9.93
C TYR A 224 -13.02 -13.47 -10.03
N ILE A 225 -12.03 -14.03 -10.73
CA ILE A 225 -10.68 -13.45 -10.89
C ILE A 225 -10.69 -12.02 -11.43
N ARG A 226 -11.68 -11.70 -12.29
CA ARG A 226 -11.83 -10.35 -12.85
C ARG A 226 -12.12 -9.29 -11.77
N GLY A 227 -12.77 -9.67 -10.66
CA GLY A 227 -13.02 -8.80 -9.51
C GLY A 227 -11.81 -8.56 -8.61
N MET A 228 -10.75 -9.37 -8.73
CA MET A 228 -9.59 -9.27 -7.85
C MET A 228 -8.61 -8.16 -8.27
N MET A 229 -8.12 -7.45 -7.25
CA MET A 229 -7.18 -6.33 -7.35
C MET A 229 -5.78 -6.65 -6.75
N PRO A 230 -4.68 -6.41 -7.49
CA PRO A 230 -3.32 -6.52 -6.98
C PRO A 230 -3.09 -5.59 -5.78
N LEU A 231 -2.22 -5.98 -4.85
CA LEU A 231 -1.90 -5.29 -3.59
C LEU A 231 -3.07 -5.12 -2.62
N GLN A 232 -4.26 -5.59 -2.97
CA GLN A 232 -5.42 -5.65 -2.07
C GLN A 232 -5.72 -7.10 -1.71
N HIS A 233 -5.91 -7.96 -2.72
CA HIS A 233 -6.28 -9.37 -2.51
C HIS A 233 -5.07 -10.30 -2.64
N TYR A 234 -4.02 -9.89 -3.34
CA TYR A 234 -2.85 -10.70 -3.60
C TYR A 234 -1.62 -9.83 -3.95
N TRP A 235 -0.45 -10.44 -3.91
CA TRP A 235 0.81 -9.85 -4.34
C TRP A 235 1.23 -10.37 -5.72
N PRO A 236 1.27 -9.56 -6.79
CA PRO A 236 1.65 -10.05 -8.12
C PRO A 236 3.14 -10.39 -8.21
N ILE A 237 3.44 -11.46 -8.94
CA ILE A 237 4.78 -11.97 -9.21
C ILE A 237 5.01 -11.97 -10.71
N ARG A 238 6.17 -11.45 -11.15
CA ARG A 238 6.52 -11.40 -12.57
C ARG A 238 6.88 -12.80 -13.08
N ASP A 239 6.32 -13.18 -14.22
CA ASP A 239 6.59 -14.47 -14.86
C ASP A 239 8.01 -14.55 -15.47
N ASP A 240 8.57 -13.43 -15.94
CA ASP A 240 9.90 -13.36 -16.56
C ASP A 240 11.07 -13.38 -15.56
N SER A 241 10.79 -13.12 -14.27
CA SER A 241 11.77 -12.95 -13.20
C SER A 241 11.23 -13.47 -11.88
N LYS A 242 10.62 -14.66 -11.93
CA LYS A 242 9.84 -15.27 -10.85
C LYS A 242 10.62 -15.38 -9.55
N CYS A 243 11.82 -15.95 -9.59
CA CYS A 243 12.58 -16.28 -8.38
C CYS A 243 13.00 -15.01 -7.62
N THR A 244 13.50 -13.99 -8.33
CA THR A 244 13.85 -12.70 -7.71
C THR A 244 12.61 -11.96 -7.22
N SER A 245 11.51 -12.01 -7.97
CA SER A 245 10.21 -11.43 -7.55
C SER A 245 9.66 -12.08 -6.29
N LEU A 246 9.71 -13.42 -6.20
CA LEU A 246 9.29 -14.20 -5.02
C LEU A 246 10.18 -13.89 -3.81
N LYS A 247 11.50 -13.96 -3.98
CA LYS A 247 12.47 -13.65 -2.92
C LYS A 247 12.26 -12.25 -2.36
N PHE A 248 12.05 -11.27 -3.24
CA PHE A 248 11.71 -9.91 -2.86
C PHE A 248 10.38 -9.86 -2.08
N ALA A 249 9.32 -10.48 -2.59
CA ALA A 249 7.99 -10.41 -1.97
C ALA A 249 7.99 -10.99 -0.55
N VAL A 250 8.68 -12.11 -0.35
CA VAL A 250 8.83 -12.75 0.97
C VAL A 250 9.67 -11.89 1.91
N HIS A 251 10.79 -11.33 1.43
CA HIS A 251 11.60 -10.41 2.24
C HIS A 251 10.81 -9.16 2.65
N TRP A 252 10.07 -8.56 1.72
CA TRP A 252 9.20 -7.42 2.01
C TRP A 252 8.11 -7.80 3.02
N GLY A 253 7.45 -8.94 2.84
CA GLY A 253 6.39 -9.37 3.74
C GLY A 253 6.90 -9.60 5.16
N ASN A 254 8.09 -10.20 5.32
CA ASN A 254 8.68 -10.47 6.62
C ASN A 254 9.17 -9.21 7.32
N THR A 255 9.46 -8.14 6.57
CA THR A 255 9.81 -6.82 7.12
C THR A 255 8.58 -5.91 7.32
N HIS A 256 7.42 -6.30 6.79
CA HIS A 256 6.15 -5.56 6.81
C HIS A 256 4.98 -6.46 7.21
N GLU A 257 5.16 -7.21 8.30
CA GLU A 257 4.26 -8.29 8.71
C GLU A 257 2.78 -7.88 8.76
N ASP A 258 2.45 -6.72 9.35
CA ASP A 258 1.07 -6.26 9.44
C ASP A 258 0.43 -6.03 8.07
N LYS A 259 1.17 -5.50 7.10
CA LYS A 259 0.66 -5.26 5.74
C LYS A 259 0.54 -6.56 4.95
N ALA A 260 1.51 -7.48 5.11
CA ALA A 260 1.44 -8.79 4.48
C ALA A 260 0.22 -9.57 4.98
N ARG A 261 -0.01 -9.55 6.30
CA ARG A 261 -1.20 -10.12 6.92
C ARG A 261 -2.49 -9.49 6.38
N GLU A 262 -2.55 -8.16 6.32
CA GLU A 262 -3.72 -7.44 5.80
C GLU A 262 -4.07 -7.90 4.37
N ILE A 263 -3.10 -7.98 3.46
CA ILE A 263 -3.33 -8.43 2.08
C ILE A 263 -3.86 -9.87 2.07
N GLY A 264 -3.26 -10.77 2.87
CA GLY A 264 -3.71 -12.16 2.98
C GLY A 264 -5.14 -12.28 3.52
N GLU A 265 -5.47 -11.55 4.59
CA GLU A 265 -6.80 -11.51 5.20
C GLU A 265 -7.85 -10.91 4.26
N VAL A 266 -7.54 -9.83 3.53
CA VAL A 266 -8.46 -9.24 2.54
C VAL A 266 -8.71 -10.20 1.37
N GLY A 267 -7.66 -10.85 0.85
CA GLY A 267 -7.80 -11.86 -0.20
C GLY A 267 -8.64 -13.06 0.23
N SER A 268 -8.35 -13.60 1.42
CA SER A 268 -9.11 -14.72 2.01
C SER A 268 -10.57 -14.35 2.29
N ARG A 269 -10.80 -13.13 2.80
CA ARG A 269 -12.15 -12.60 3.03
C ARG A 269 -12.95 -12.51 1.73
N PHE A 270 -12.35 -11.98 0.67
CA PHE A 270 -12.99 -11.94 -0.66
C PHE A 270 -13.42 -13.34 -1.10
N ILE A 271 -12.56 -14.35 -0.99
CA ILE A 271 -12.93 -15.73 -1.36
C ILE A 271 -14.05 -16.28 -0.48
N ARG A 272 -13.99 -16.05 0.83
CA ARG A 272 -14.98 -16.57 1.77
C ARG A 272 -16.36 -15.91 1.62
N GLU A 273 -16.38 -14.60 1.38
CA GLU A 273 -17.59 -13.78 1.40
C GLU A 273 -18.16 -13.56 0.01
N GLU A 274 -17.34 -13.34 -1.02
CA GLU A 274 -17.79 -13.05 -2.39
C GLU A 274 -17.85 -14.31 -3.28
N VAL A 275 -17.14 -15.38 -2.91
CA VAL A 275 -17.12 -16.66 -3.67
C VAL A 275 -17.78 -17.78 -2.87
N ASN A 276 -18.81 -17.46 -2.09
CA ASN A 276 -19.61 -18.45 -1.35
C ASN A 276 -20.63 -19.15 -2.28
N MET A 277 -21.19 -20.30 -1.85
CA MET A 277 -22.11 -21.08 -2.71
C MET A 277 -23.40 -20.33 -3.11
N GLN A 278 -23.91 -19.43 -2.28
CA GLN A 278 -25.07 -18.60 -2.64
C GLN A 278 -24.73 -17.70 -3.84
N TYR A 279 -23.61 -16.97 -3.78
CA TYR A 279 -23.19 -16.12 -4.90
C TYR A 279 -22.73 -16.91 -6.13
N VAL A 280 -22.23 -18.13 -5.96
CA VAL A 280 -21.96 -19.05 -7.08
C VAL A 280 -23.27 -19.37 -7.80
N TYR A 281 -24.33 -19.75 -7.08
CA TYR A 281 -25.64 -20.01 -7.70
C TYR A 281 -26.27 -18.75 -8.29
N ASP A 282 -26.12 -17.59 -7.66
CA ASP A 282 -26.59 -16.32 -8.22
C ASP A 282 -25.88 -15.97 -9.52
N TYR A 283 -24.55 -16.12 -9.57
CA TYR A 283 -23.77 -15.91 -10.79
C TYR A 283 -24.24 -16.86 -11.90
N MET A 284 -24.41 -18.16 -11.60
CA MET A 284 -24.93 -19.13 -12.57
C MET A 284 -26.34 -18.75 -13.05
N PHE A 285 -27.24 -18.38 -12.13
CA PHE A 285 -28.61 -17.98 -12.44
C PHE A 285 -28.61 -16.80 -13.42
N HIS A 286 -27.89 -15.75 -13.07
CA HIS A 286 -27.79 -14.52 -13.84
C HIS A 286 -27.15 -14.75 -15.21
N LEU A 287 -26.04 -15.48 -15.26
CA LEU A 287 -25.36 -15.83 -16.51
C LEU A 287 -26.29 -16.58 -17.46
N LEU A 288 -26.97 -17.62 -16.96
CA LEU A 288 -27.87 -18.45 -17.76
C LEU A 288 -29.14 -17.68 -18.19
N LYS A 289 -29.69 -16.84 -17.30
CA LYS A 289 -30.84 -16.00 -17.60
C LYS A 289 -30.53 -14.98 -18.70
N GLU A 290 -29.41 -14.26 -18.58
CA GLU A 290 -28.97 -13.29 -19.60
C GLU A 290 -28.68 -14.00 -20.93
N TYR A 291 -27.97 -15.13 -20.87
CA TYR A 291 -27.69 -15.95 -22.06
C TYR A 291 -28.97 -16.41 -22.77
N ALA A 292 -30.00 -16.83 -22.03
CA ALA A 292 -31.28 -17.24 -22.61
C ALA A 292 -31.98 -16.12 -23.39
N THR A 293 -31.82 -14.85 -22.97
CA THR A 293 -32.39 -13.70 -23.71
C THR A 293 -31.77 -13.50 -25.10
N LEU A 294 -30.57 -14.04 -25.32
CA LEU A 294 -29.85 -13.94 -26.58
C LEU A 294 -30.27 -15.03 -27.59
N LEU A 295 -30.98 -16.07 -27.14
CA LEU A 295 -31.45 -17.14 -28.00
C LEU A 295 -32.57 -16.64 -28.91
N LYS A 296 -32.34 -16.66 -30.23
CA LYS A 296 -33.32 -16.27 -31.26
C LYS A 296 -34.20 -17.43 -31.73
N PHE A 297 -34.21 -18.53 -30.99
CA PHE A 297 -34.97 -19.74 -31.29
C PHE A 297 -35.51 -20.35 -29.99
N LYS A 298 -36.51 -21.21 -30.11
CA LYS A 298 -37.06 -21.95 -28.97
C LYS A 298 -36.23 -23.23 -28.76
N PRO A 299 -35.70 -23.48 -27.55
CA PRO A 299 -35.00 -24.73 -27.23
C PRO A 299 -35.88 -25.96 -27.45
N GLU A 300 -35.33 -26.96 -28.12
CA GLU A 300 -35.97 -28.26 -28.35
C GLU A 300 -35.13 -29.37 -27.73
N ILE A 301 -35.79 -30.42 -27.22
CA ILE A 301 -35.10 -31.56 -26.60
C ILE A 301 -34.64 -32.48 -27.74
N PRO A 302 -33.33 -32.75 -27.89
CA PRO A 302 -32.83 -33.68 -28.89
C PRO A 302 -33.37 -35.10 -28.67
N LEU A 303 -33.57 -35.86 -29.76
CA LEU A 303 -34.09 -37.24 -29.73
C LEU A 303 -33.28 -38.20 -28.84
N ASP A 304 -31.98 -37.94 -28.68
CA ASP A 304 -31.02 -38.73 -27.90
C ASP A 304 -30.59 -38.05 -26.60
N ALA A 305 -31.32 -37.03 -26.15
CA ALA A 305 -31.08 -36.41 -24.86
C ALA A 305 -31.81 -37.15 -23.73
N GLU A 306 -31.13 -37.31 -22.60
CA GLU A 306 -31.67 -37.95 -21.40
C GLU A 306 -32.08 -36.90 -20.37
N GLU A 307 -33.23 -37.09 -19.70
CA GLU A 307 -33.58 -36.28 -18.52
C GLU A 307 -32.63 -36.63 -17.37
N ILE A 308 -31.91 -35.63 -16.86
CA ILE A 308 -31.06 -35.78 -15.68
C ILE A 308 -31.80 -35.28 -14.44
N THR A 309 -31.71 -36.03 -13.35
CA THR A 309 -32.31 -35.72 -12.06
C THR A 309 -31.29 -35.98 -10.95
N PRO A 310 -31.49 -35.41 -9.75
CA PRO A 310 -30.64 -35.74 -8.60
C PRO A 310 -30.58 -37.24 -8.33
N ASP A 311 -31.69 -37.96 -8.51
CA ASP A 311 -31.74 -39.41 -8.30
C ASP A 311 -30.99 -40.16 -9.41
N SER A 312 -31.19 -39.78 -10.69
CA SER A 312 -30.53 -40.46 -11.81
C SER A 312 -29.01 -40.26 -11.82
N MET A 313 -28.52 -39.14 -11.27
CA MET A 313 -27.08 -38.86 -11.14
C MET A 313 -26.47 -39.26 -9.80
N GLY A 314 -27.26 -39.25 -8.72
CA GLY A 314 -26.79 -39.47 -7.35
C GLY A 314 -26.87 -40.92 -6.90
N CYS A 315 -27.98 -41.62 -7.18
CA CYS A 315 -28.17 -43.01 -6.74
C CYS A 315 -27.14 -44.00 -7.32
N PRO A 316 -26.74 -43.90 -8.61
CA PRO A 316 -25.72 -44.78 -9.16
C PRO A 316 -24.30 -44.51 -8.64
N ALA A 317 -24.05 -43.33 -8.05
CA ALA A 317 -22.73 -43.00 -7.53
C ALA A 317 -22.36 -43.89 -6.34
N THR A 318 -21.08 -44.21 -6.22
CA THR A 318 -20.51 -45.04 -5.15
C THR A 318 -19.40 -44.31 -4.43
N GLU A 319 -19.10 -44.74 -3.19
CA GLU A 319 -17.99 -44.25 -2.39
C GLU A 319 -17.94 -42.71 -2.34
N ARG A 320 -16.76 -42.12 -2.54
CA ARG A 320 -16.52 -40.67 -2.47
C ARG A 320 -17.38 -39.85 -3.44
N TRP A 321 -17.72 -40.40 -4.61
CA TRP A 321 -18.60 -39.71 -5.55
C TRP A 321 -20.02 -39.55 -4.97
N ARG A 322 -20.52 -40.57 -4.29
CA ARG A 322 -21.80 -40.50 -3.58
C ARG A 322 -21.72 -39.48 -2.44
N ASP A 323 -20.67 -39.54 -1.64
CA ASP A 323 -20.50 -38.66 -0.48
C ASP A 323 -20.45 -37.19 -0.93
N PHE A 324 -19.68 -36.85 -1.95
CA PHE A 324 -19.55 -35.48 -2.43
C PHE A 324 -20.86 -34.95 -3.06
N LYS A 325 -21.58 -35.80 -3.81
CA LYS A 325 -22.92 -35.43 -4.31
C LYS A 325 -23.89 -35.21 -3.16
N ALA A 326 -23.90 -36.07 -2.14
CA ALA A 326 -24.76 -35.91 -0.96
C ALA A 326 -24.41 -34.65 -0.15
N GLU A 327 -23.13 -34.39 0.10
CA GLU A 327 -22.64 -33.21 0.84
C GLU A 327 -22.93 -31.89 0.12
N SER A 328 -22.99 -31.90 -1.22
CA SER A 328 -23.28 -30.74 -2.06
C SER A 328 -24.75 -30.64 -2.50
N MET A 329 -25.60 -31.55 -2.03
CA MET A 329 -27.01 -31.60 -2.42
C MET A 329 -27.81 -30.48 -1.77
N ILE A 330 -28.60 -29.78 -2.57
CA ILE A 330 -29.56 -28.78 -2.09
C ILE A 330 -30.78 -29.49 -1.51
N ILE A 331 -30.96 -29.39 -0.20
CA ILE A 331 -32.05 -30.04 0.54
C ILE A 331 -33.37 -29.27 0.47
N SER A 332 -33.31 -27.94 0.31
CA SER A 332 -34.48 -27.06 0.20
C SER A 332 -34.21 -25.91 -0.77
N PRO A 333 -35.23 -25.38 -1.46
CA PRO A 333 -35.10 -24.16 -2.26
C PRO A 333 -34.62 -22.96 -1.43
N SER A 334 -34.07 -21.96 -2.10
CA SER A 334 -33.75 -20.68 -1.49
C SER A 334 -35.02 -19.89 -1.18
N GLU A 335 -35.15 -19.42 0.06
CA GLU A 335 -36.17 -18.46 0.47
C GLU A 335 -35.90 -17.06 -0.09
N GLU A 336 -34.63 -16.75 -0.37
CA GLU A 336 -34.20 -15.49 -0.96
C GLU A 336 -34.28 -15.54 -2.49
N SER A 337 -34.62 -14.42 -3.12
CA SER A 337 -34.44 -14.24 -4.56
C SER A 337 -32.96 -14.11 -4.92
N PRO A 338 -32.55 -14.47 -6.14
CA PRO A 338 -31.20 -14.18 -6.62
C PRO A 338 -30.86 -12.70 -6.40
N CYS A 339 -29.61 -12.39 -6.07
CA CYS A 339 -29.15 -11.02 -5.84
C CYS A 339 -29.47 -10.09 -7.03
N GLU A 340 -29.50 -8.78 -6.80
CA GLU A 340 -29.68 -7.84 -7.90
C GLU A 340 -28.39 -7.70 -8.71
N MET A 341 -28.49 -7.86 -10.04
CA MET A 341 -27.36 -7.65 -10.93
C MET A 341 -27.11 -6.15 -11.09
N LEU A 342 -25.89 -5.71 -10.77
CA LEU A 342 -25.45 -4.34 -11.03
C LEU A 342 -25.45 -4.04 -12.54
N PRO A 343 -25.68 -2.78 -12.94
CA PRO A 343 -25.60 -2.40 -14.35
C PRO A 343 -24.20 -2.69 -14.92
N PRO A 344 -24.09 -2.98 -16.22
CA PRO A 344 -22.80 -3.19 -16.86
C PRO A 344 -21.93 -1.94 -16.74
N TYR A 345 -20.62 -2.14 -16.65
CA TYR A 345 -19.68 -1.01 -16.69
C TYR A 345 -19.86 -0.21 -17.98
N ASP A 346 -19.94 1.11 -17.85
CA ASP A 346 -19.73 1.97 -19.01
C ASP A 346 -18.26 1.86 -19.49
N PRO A 347 -17.97 2.17 -20.77
CA PRO A 347 -16.62 2.00 -21.32
C PRO A 347 -15.52 2.77 -20.58
N LEU A 348 -15.83 3.93 -19.99
CA LEU A 348 -14.86 4.73 -19.23
C LEU A 348 -14.59 4.10 -17.87
N ALA A 349 -15.63 3.68 -17.15
CA ALA A 349 -15.49 3.00 -15.87
C ALA A 349 -14.71 1.68 -16.02
N LEU A 350 -15.00 0.89 -17.07
CA LEU A 350 -14.25 -0.34 -17.35
C LEU A 350 -12.78 -0.03 -17.62
N LYS A 351 -12.50 0.99 -18.45
CA LYS A 351 -11.13 1.43 -18.73
C LYS A 351 -10.40 1.85 -17.46
N GLU A 352 -11.04 2.59 -16.57
CA GLU A 352 -10.45 3.04 -15.30
C GLU A 352 -10.10 1.85 -14.39
N VAL A 353 -10.97 0.84 -14.28
CA VAL A 353 -10.71 -0.38 -13.52
C VAL A 353 -9.51 -1.15 -14.09
N LEU A 354 -9.47 -1.32 -15.43
CA LEU A 354 -8.38 -2.02 -16.11
C LEU A 354 -7.05 -1.28 -15.97
N GLU A 355 -7.04 0.05 -16.15
CA GLU A 355 -5.85 0.88 -15.96
C GLU A 355 -5.36 0.84 -14.51
N ARG A 356 -6.27 0.91 -13.53
CA ARG A 356 -5.94 0.76 -12.11
C ARG A 356 -5.27 -0.59 -11.83
N LYS A 357 -5.81 -1.69 -12.37
CA LYS A 357 -5.25 -3.05 -12.23
C LYS A 357 -3.85 -3.15 -12.87
N ALA A 358 -3.68 -2.62 -14.08
CA ALA A 358 -2.39 -2.58 -14.78
C ALA A 358 -1.34 -1.75 -14.02
N ASN A 359 -1.73 -0.59 -13.48
CA ASN A 359 -0.83 0.31 -12.76
C ASN A 359 -0.36 -0.26 -11.42
N LEU A 360 -1.26 -0.89 -10.64
CA LEU A 360 -0.88 -1.60 -9.41
C LEU A 360 0.11 -2.73 -9.69
N THR A 361 -0.04 -3.41 -10.83
CA THR A 361 0.90 -4.45 -11.26
C THR A 361 2.26 -3.86 -11.64
N ARG A 362 2.30 -2.72 -12.34
CA ARG A 362 3.54 -2.02 -12.74
C ARG A 362 4.35 -1.49 -11.54
N GLN A 363 3.70 -1.00 -10.48
CA GLN A 363 4.39 -0.52 -9.26
C GLN A 363 5.40 -1.53 -8.71
N ILE A 364 5.10 -2.83 -8.82
CA ILE A 364 5.93 -3.90 -8.28
C ILE A 364 7.04 -4.31 -9.24
N ALA A 365 6.87 -4.06 -10.55
CA ALA A 365 7.89 -4.34 -11.54
C ALA A 365 9.11 -3.40 -11.41
N ILE A 366 8.94 -2.22 -10.79
CA ILE A 366 9.98 -1.19 -10.62
C ILE A 366 10.28 -1.02 -9.12
N LYS A 367 10.64 -2.13 -8.47
CA LYS A 367 11.21 -2.06 -7.13
C LYS A 367 12.72 -1.96 -7.20
N ILE A 368 13.26 -1.08 -6.37
CA ILE A 368 14.68 -0.74 -6.33
C ILE A 368 15.16 -1.09 -4.91
N PRO A 369 15.35 -2.35 -4.53
CA PRO A 369 15.91 -2.65 -3.21
C PRO A 369 17.33 -2.07 -3.07
N LEU A 370 17.82 -1.94 -1.83
CA LEU A 370 19.24 -1.64 -1.62
C LEU A 370 20.09 -2.78 -2.15
N ASN A 371 21.07 -2.45 -2.99
CA ASN A 371 22.05 -3.42 -3.46
C ASN A 371 23.33 -3.36 -2.62
N CYS A 372 23.32 -4.03 -1.47
CA CYS A 372 24.51 -4.19 -0.64
C CYS A 372 25.22 -5.49 -1.06
N THR A 373 26.24 -5.39 -1.91
CA THR A 373 27.13 -6.53 -2.22
C THR A 373 27.86 -6.96 -0.95
N SER A 374 27.90 -8.26 -0.67
CA SER A 374 28.57 -8.82 0.52
C SER A 374 29.97 -8.22 0.68
N LEU A 375 30.22 -7.60 1.85
CA LEU A 375 31.47 -6.96 2.27
C LEU A 375 32.63 -7.96 2.45
N ASN A 376 32.81 -8.91 1.53
CA ASN A 376 34.00 -9.74 1.47
C ASN A 376 34.96 -9.09 0.45
N SER A 377 35.98 -8.42 0.99
CA SER A 377 37.07 -7.66 0.33
C SER A 377 36.82 -6.16 0.12
N ASN A 378 37.64 -5.33 0.80
CA ASN A 378 38.11 -3.94 0.57
C ASN A 378 37.49 -3.02 -0.51
N THR A 379 36.25 -3.24 -0.95
CA THR A 379 35.58 -2.46 -1.99
C THR A 379 34.63 -1.47 -1.37
N THR A 380 34.90 -0.18 -1.59
CA THR A 380 34.03 0.92 -1.20
C THR A 380 32.72 0.81 -1.96
N GLN A 381 31.58 0.81 -1.26
CA GLN A 381 30.26 0.82 -1.90
C GLN A 381 30.17 2.01 -2.86
N THR A 382 29.67 1.78 -4.06
CA THR A 382 29.43 2.84 -5.07
C THR A 382 27.95 2.91 -5.41
N CYS A 383 27.57 4.00 -6.09
CA CYS A 383 26.19 4.18 -6.53
C CYS A 383 25.88 3.32 -7.75
N PRO A 384 24.83 2.47 -7.69
CA PRO A 384 24.41 1.67 -8.83
C PRO A 384 24.10 2.53 -10.06
N SER A 385 24.52 2.06 -11.23
CA SER A 385 24.23 2.71 -12.52
C SER A 385 22.79 2.47 -12.99
N ASN A 386 22.07 1.54 -12.37
CA ASN A 386 20.72 1.12 -12.77
C ASN A 386 19.59 1.86 -12.04
N TYR A 387 19.88 2.93 -11.30
CA TYR A 387 18.84 3.80 -10.76
C TYR A 387 17.98 4.36 -11.89
N PRO A 388 16.63 4.31 -11.78
CA PRO A 388 15.80 5.00 -12.75
C PRO A 388 16.14 6.49 -12.68
N THR A 389 16.51 7.07 -13.82
CA THR A 389 16.83 8.50 -13.92
C THR A 389 15.62 9.31 -14.40
N LYS A 390 14.59 8.63 -14.92
CA LYS A 390 13.30 9.20 -15.34
C LYS A 390 12.18 8.21 -15.03
N PHE A 391 11.06 8.74 -14.54
CA PHE A 391 9.84 7.98 -14.36
C PHE A 391 8.63 8.89 -14.56
N GLU A 392 7.79 8.56 -15.54
CA GLU A 392 6.51 9.26 -15.75
C GLU A 392 5.40 8.58 -14.95
N PRO A 393 4.67 9.32 -14.09
CA PRO A 393 3.58 8.76 -13.33
C PRO A 393 2.43 8.34 -14.26
N ALA A 394 1.94 7.13 -14.08
CA ALA A 394 0.85 6.58 -14.90
C ALA A 394 -0.54 7.12 -14.51
N ILE A 395 -0.67 7.76 -13.35
CA ILE A 395 -1.93 8.28 -12.81
C ILE A 395 -1.79 9.80 -12.62
N SER A 396 -2.62 10.58 -13.32
CA SER A 396 -2.75 12.01 -13.05
C SER A 396 -3.37 12.23 -11.66
N SER A 397 -2.95 13.28 -10.97
CA SER A 397 -3.59 13.69 -9.73
C SER A 397 -4.66 14.73 -10.03
N SER A 398 -5.85 14.56 -9.45
CA SER A 398 -6.87 15.61 -9.32
C SER A 398 -6.95 16.16 -7.89
N GLU A 399 -6.05 15.69 -7.02
CA GLU A 399 -6.01 16.02 -5.61
C GLU A 399 -5.20 17.30 -5.39
N THR A 400 -5.80 18.33 -4.80
CA THR A 400 -5.09 19.56 -4.41
C THR A 400 -4.20 19.32 -3.20
N CYS A 401 -2.96 19.85 -3.23
CA CYS A 401 -2.07 19.76 -2.08
C CYS A 401 -2.61 20.51 -0.86
N PRO A 402 -2.19 20.11 0.36
CA PRO A 402 -2.50 20.86 1.58
C PRO A 402 -2.16 22.35 1.47
N ASP A 403 -3.00 23.20 2.08
CA ASP A 403 -2.89 24.65 2.00
C ASP A 403 -1.53 25.23 2.42
N TYR A 404 -0.74 24.54 3.26
CA TYR A 404 0.60 25.01 3.64
C TYR A 404 1.59 25.06 2.46
N PHE A 405 1.33 24.35 1.36
CA PHE A 405 2.13 24.43 0.13
C PHE A 405 2.09 25.83 -0.50
N LYS A 406 1.06 26.65 -0.21
CA LYS A 406 0.97 28.03 -0.69
C LYS A 406 2.14 28.90 -0.21
N TRP A 407 2.79 28.53 0.89
CA TRP A 407 3.94 29.26 1.44
C TRP A 407 5.20 29.15 0.57
N ILE A 408 5.33 28.11 -0.24
CA ILE A 408 6.44 27.93 -1.20
C ILE A 408 6.57 29.17 -2.10
N HIS A 409 5.44 29.65 -2.65
CA HIS A 409 5.41 30.84 -3.49
C HIS A 409 5.96 32.07 -2.77
N ARG A 410 5.66 32.21 -1.48
CA ARG A 410 6.07 33.37 -0.67
C ARG A 410 7.54 33.28 -0.29
N ASP A 411 8.01 32.11 0.09
CA ASP A 411 9.38 31.88 0.56
C ASP A 411 10.37 32.08 -0.60
N LEU A 412 10.00 31.67 -1.82
CA LEU A 412 10.81 31.87 -3.02
C LEU A 412 10.64 33.26 -3.69
N LYS A 413 9.62 34.05 -3.29
CA LYS A 413 9.26 35.33 -3.93
C LYS A 413 10.42 36.32 -4.01
N VAL A 414 11.32 36.30 -3.03
CA VAL A 414 12.39 37.30 -2.91
C VAL A 414 13.42 37.22 -4.06
N TRP A 415 13.59 36.04 -4.66
CA TRP A 415 14.51 35.82 -5.79
C TRP A 415 13.82 35.84 -7.16
N GLN A 416 12.49 35.96 -7.25
CA GLN A 416 11.76 35.91 -8.53
C GLN A 416 12.26 36.92 -9.57
N LYS A 417 12.68 38.11 -9.14
CA LYS A 417 13.15 39.17 -10.04
C LYS A 417 14.64 39.10 -10.35
N THR A 418 15.46 38.69 -9.37
CA THR A 418 16.92 38.70 -9.47
C THR A 418 17.50 37.39 -9.98
N GLY A 419 16.76 36.29 -9.78
CA GLY A 419 17.33 34.95 -9.81
C GLY A 419 18.32 34.72 -8.66
N ILE A 420 18.93 33.53 -8.67
CA ILE A 420 19.98 33.09 -7.77
C ILE A 420 21.25 32.91 -8.60
N THR A 421 22.25 33.76 -8.37
CA THR A 421 23.56 33.70 -9.04
C THR A 421 24.57 32.92 -8.21
N ARG A 422 25.68 32.49 -8.84
CA ARG A 422 26.84 31.88 -8.16
C ARG A 422 27.28 32.71 -6.95
N GLU A 423 27.49 34.01 -7.14
CA GLU A 423 27.89 34.95 -6.09
C GLU A 423 26.88 34.98 -4.93
N THR A 424 25.58 35.03 -5.24
CA THR A 424 24.53 35.06 -4.22
C THR A 424 24.48 33.77 -3.40
N LEU A 425 24.65 32.61 -4.05
CA LEU A 425 24.70 31.31 -3.38
C LEU A 425 25.92 31.21 -2.45
N GLU A 426 27.10 31.60 -2.91
CA GLU A 426 28.34 31.51 -2.11
C GLU A 426 28.29 32.40 -0.86
N ARG A 427 27.51 33.50 -0.87
CA ARG A 427 27.29 34.31 0.36
C ARG A 427 26.60 33.54 1.49
N ALA A 428 25.89 32.44 1.22
CA ALA A 428 25.30 31.59 2.26
C ALA A 428 26.31 30.59 2.84
N ARG A 429 27.44 30.33 2.16
CA ARG A 429 28.41 29.30 2.53
C ARG A 429 28.92 29.38 3.98
N PRO A 430 29.26 30.56 4.55
CA PRO A 430 29.77 30.64 5.92
C PRO A 430 28.78 30.12 6.99
N ASN A 431 27.49 30.01 6.67
CA ASN A 431 26.47 29.49 7.58
C ASN A 431 26.10 28.02 7.27
N ALA A 432 26.52 27.47 6.13
CA ALA A 432 26.04 26.17 5.67
C ALA A 432 26.87 25.03 6.26
N HIS A 433 26.20 23.93 6.62
CA HIS A 433 26.86 22.69 7.03
C HIS A 433 27.28 21.84 5.84
N PHE A 434 26.49 21.87 4.75
CA PHE A 434 26.79 21.15 3.53
C PHE A 434 26.19 21.83 2.30
N ARG A 435 26.79 21.54 1.14
CA ARG A 435 26.25 21.82 -0.19
C ARG A 435 25.72 20.54 -0.81
N ILE A 436 24.55 20.65 -1.41
CA ILE A 436 23.97 19.63 -2.28
C ILE A 436 24.01 20.12 -3.72
N VAL A 437 24.41 19.22 -4.62
CA VAL A 437 24.25 19.37 -6.07
C VAL A 437 23.44 18.18 -6.57
N ILE A 438 22.32 18.47 -7.22
CA ILE A 438 21.57 17.48 -7.98
C ILE A 438 21.91 17.72 -9.44
N LYS A 439 22.46 16.71 -10.11
CA LYS A 439 22.83 16.78 -11.52
C LYS A 439 22.48 15.48 -12.24
N SER A 440 21.66 15.58 -13.29
CA SER A 440 21.16 14.44 -14.06
C SER A 440 20.50 13.36 -13.17
N GLY A 441 19.77 13.79 -12.14
CA GLY A 441 19.10 12.90 -11.18
C GLY A 441 20.01 12.24 -10.15
N ARG A 442 21.31 12.56 -10.12
CA ARG A 442 22.29 12.05 -9.14
C ARG A 442 22.58 13.12 -8.08
N LEU A 443 22.81 12.68 -6.84
CA LEU A 443 23.07 13.56 -5.70
C LEU A 443 24.56 13.61 -5.39
N TYR A 444 25.11 14.80 -5.25
CA TYR A 444 26.47 15.05 -4.81
C TYR A 444 26.45 15.94 -3.58
N VAL A 445 27.28 15.61 -2.59
CA VAL A 445 27.35 16.32 -1.31
C VAL A 445 28.78 16.79 -1.07
N HIS A 446 28.94 18.07 -0.75
CA HIS A 446 30.17 18.63 -0.22
C HIS A 446 29.90 19.07 1.22
N GLN A 447 30.36 18.26 2.16
CA GLN A 447 30.22 18.53 3.59
C GLN A 447 31.24 19.59 4.03
N TYR A 448 30.79 20.66 4.67
CA TYR A 448 31.65 21.70 5.25
C TYR A 448 31.91 21.46 6.74
N GLU A 449 30.86 21.14 7.48
CA GLU A 449 30.92 20.91 8.92
C GLU A 449 29.90 19.84 9.31
N LYS A 450 30.22 19.01 10.31
CA LYS A 450 29.31 17.99 10.83
C LYS A 450 28.20 18.65 11.65
N ALA A 451 26.94 18.27 11.41
CA ALA A 451 25.83 18.77 12.20
C ALA A 451 25.81 18.17 13.62
N PHE A 452 25.05 18.81 14.50
CA PHE A 452 24.68 18.20 15.78
C PHE A 452 23.90 16.91 15.50
N GLN A 453 24.34 15.77 16.05
CA GLN A 453 23.71 14.45 15.83
C GLN A 453 23.62 14.09 14.33
N THR A 454 22.75 13.14 13.94
CA THR A 454 22.55 12.72 12.54
C THR A 454 21.62 13.64 11.74
N ARG A 455 21.55 14.94 12.06
CA ARG A 455 20.65 15.89 11.39
C ARG A 455 20.98 16.03 9.90
N ASP A 456 22.25 16.15 9.57
CA ASP A 456 22.76 16.19 8.20
C ASP A 456 22.50 14.86 7.48
N VAL A 457 22.85 13.73 8.09
CA VAL A 457 22.67 12.38 7.55
C VAL A 457 21.23 12.13 7.10
N PHE A 458 20.23 12.35 7.98
CA PHE A 458 18.84 12.07 7.63
C PHE A 458 18.20 13.13 6.73
N THR A 459 18.74 14.35 6.70
CA THR A 459 18.33 15.36 5.69
C THR A 459 18.81 14.94 4.30
N ILE A 460 20.07 14.50 4.16
CA ILE A 460 20.61 13.98 2.90
C ILE A 460 19.87 12.70 2.49
N TRP A 461 19.63 11.78 3.43
CA TRP A 461 18.85 10.57 3.20
C TRP A 461 17.44 10.90 2.68
N GLY A 462 16.76 11.87 3.27
CA GLY A 462 15.43 12.29 2.83
C GLY A 462 15.40 12.79 1.38
N ILE A 463 16.42 13.54 0.97
CA ILE A 463 16.57 14.01 -0.42
C ILE A 463 16.84 12.84 -1.38
N LEU A 464 17.60 11.82 -0.97
CA LEU A 464 17.74 10.58 -1.74
C LEU A 464 16.41 9.85 -1.91
N GLN A 465 15.63 9.75 -0.83
CA GLN A 465 14.31 9.12 -0.90
C GLN A 465 13.36 9.90 -1.81
N LEU A 466 13.45 11.22 -1.84
CA LEU A 466 12.73 12.06 -2.81
C LEU A 466 13.13 11.74 -4.25
N LEU A 467 14.43 11.62 -4.54
CA LEU A 467 14.92 11.27 -5.89
C LEU A 467 14.45 9.88 -6.33
N ARG A 468 14.32 8.93 -5.39
CA ARG A 468 13.76 7.60 -5.65
C ARG A 468 12.24 7.62 -5.85
N MET A 469 11.54 8.54 -5.18
CA MET A 469 10.10 8.71 -5.32
C MET A 469 9.71 9.42 -6.62
N TYR A 470 10.48 10.44 -7.03
CA TYR A 470 10.25 11.24 -8.23
C TYR A 470 11.45 11.28 -9.19
N PRO A 471 11.88 10.13 -9.74
CA PRO A 471 13.02 10.09 -10.66
C PRO A 471 12.86 11.03 -11.86
N GLY A 472 13.86 11.89 -12.06
CA GLY A 472 13.91 12.81 -13.20
C GLY A 472 12.99 14.02 -13.13
N GLN A 473 12.26 14.22 -12.02
CA GLN A 473 11.36 15.36 -11.86
C GLN A 473 11.98 16.54 -11.11
N ILE A 474 13.12 16.34 -10.45
CA ILE A 474 13.90 17.41 -9.81
C ILE A 474 14.88 17.97 -10.85
N PRO A 475 14.90 19.29 -11.10
CA PRO A 475 15.86 19.87 -12.03
C PRO A 475 17.28 19.83 -11.47
N ASP A 476 18.25 19.99 -12.35
CA ASP A 476 19.63 20.26 -11.94
C ASP A 476 19.66 21.53 -11.08
N LEU A 477 20.22 21.43 -9.87
CA LEU A 477 20.26 22.53 -8.91
C LEU A 477 21.41 22.40 -7.91
N GLU A 478 21.77 23.52 -7.30
CA GLU A 478 22.70 23.60 -6.16
C GLU A 478 22.05 24.33 -4.99
N LEU A 479 22.14 23.75 -3.78
CA LEU A 479 21.64 24.37 -2.57
C LEU A 479 22.62 24.21 -1.41
N LEU A 480 22.50 25.14 -0.45
CA LEU A 480 23.24 25.13 0.80
C LEU A 480 22.25 24.92 1.94
N PHE A 481 22.64 24.10 2.92
CA PHE A 481 21.76 23.73 4.04
C PHE A 481 22.39 24.08 5.38
N LEU A 482 21.60 24.67 6.27
CA LEU A 482 21.93 24.98 7.66
C LEU A 482 21.28 23.97 8.59
N CYS A 483 22.05 23.42 9.53
CA CYS A 483 21.56 22.44 10.51
C CYS A 483 21.58 22.92 11.97
N HIS A 484 21.86 24.20 12.26
CA HIS A 484 21.73 24.77 13.61
C HIS A 484 20.30 25.13 13.96
N ASP A 485 19.99 25.39 15.24
CA ASP A 485 18.61 25.61 15.67
C ASP A 485 18.00 26.92 15.12
N ARG A 486 18.78 28.01 14.99
CA ARG A 486 18.27 29.36 14.68
C ARG A 486 18.51 29.74 13.21
N PRO A 487 17.59 30.52 12.60
CA PRO A 487 17.80 31.09 11.26
C PRO A 487 19.06 31.95 11.20
N ALA A 488 19.72 31.98 10.04
CA ALA A 488 20.95 32.74 9.84
C ALA A 488 20.75 34.00 8.98
N ILE A 489 19.77 34.04 8.08
CA ILE A 489 19.64 35.11 7.09
C ILE A 489 18.59 36.13 7.54
N TRP A 490 18.97 37.00 8.49
CA TRP A 490 18.06 37.98 9.07
C TRP A 490 17.80 39.19 8.18
N LYS A 491 16.53 39.61 8.11
CA LYS A 491 16.09 40.76 7.29
C LYS A 491 16.75 42.07 7.69
N ARG A 492 17.02 42.24 8.98
CA ARG A 492 17.64 43.46 9.54
C ARG A 492 19.06 43.69 9.02
N ASP A 493 19.75 42.61 8.63
CA ASP A 493 21.14 42.66 8.18
C ASP A 493 21.25 42.94 6.67
N LEU A 494 20.13 42.93 5.94
CA LEU A 494 20.09 43.05 4.49
C LEU A 494 19.37 44.32 4.04
N LYS A 495 20.05 45.15 3.25
CA LYS A 495 19.53 46.43 2.77
C LYS A 495 19.21 46.36 1.28
N LYS A 496 17.93 46.48 0.90
CA LYS A 496 17.48 46.45 -0.51
C LYS A 496 18.18 47.43 -1.45
N LYS A 497 18.67 48.56 -0.94
CA LYS A 497 19.38 49.60 -1.73
C LYS A 497 20.86 49.28 -1.98
N ARG A 498 21.40 48.24 -1.34
CA ARG A 498 22.81 47.84 -1.37
C ARG A 498 22.99 46.56 -2.19
N LYS A 499 23.63 46.68 -3.36
CA LYS A 499 23.88 45.55 -4.28
C LYS A 499 24.74 44.44 -3.65
N ASP A 500 25.64 44.81 -2.74
CA ASP A 500 26.49 43.88 -1.99
C ASP A 500 25.71 42.99 -1.02
N THR A 501 24.50 43.39 -0.62
CA THR A 501 23.65 42.65 0.33
C THR A 501 22.32 42.16 -0.27
N TRP A 502 21.97 42.55 -1.49
CA TRP A 502 20.71 42.18 -2.14
C TRP A 502 20.95 41.49 -3.50
N PRO A 503 20.27 40.38 -3.83
CA PRO A 503 19.24 39.67 -3.02
C PRO A 503 19.83 38.93 -1.81
N PRO A 504 19.01 38.53 -0.80
CA PRO A 504 19.47 37.66 0.28
C PRO A 504 20.15 36.39 -0.26
N PRO A 505 21.18 35.85 0.41
CA PRO A 505 21.69 34.54 0.05
C PRO A 505 20.64 33.44 0.34
N PRO A 506 20.38 32.51 -0.60
CA PRO A 506 19.47 31.39 -0.34
C PRO A 506 20.14 30.38 0.58
N LEU A 507 19.45 30.03 1.66
CA LEU A 507 19.91 29.02 2.64
C LEU A 507 18.71 28.19 3.07
N PHE A 508 18.80 26.88 2.87
CA PHE A 508 17.76 25.94 3.31
C PHE A 508 17.94 25.63 4.80
N HIS A 509 16.84 25.50 5.51
CA HIS A 509 16.84 25.31 6.96
C HIS A 509 15.51 24.68 7.42
N TYR A 510 15.50 23.93 8.52
CA TYR A 510 14.26 23.37 9.08
C TYR A 510 13.49 24.36 9.97
N CYS A 511 14.09 25.50 10.35
CA CYS A 511 13.46 26.49 11.21
C CYS A 511 13.36 27.86 10.52
N GLY A 512 12.12 28.32 10.30
CA GLY A 512 11.82 29.64 9.77
C GLY A 512 11.47 30.65 10.85
N HIS A 513 11.64 31.94 10.51
CA HIS A 513 11.21 33.05 11.34
C HIS A 513 10.67 34.19 10.47
N ARG A 514 9.68 34.94 10.97
CA ARG A 514 9.02 36.02 10.20
C ARG A 514 9.99 37.10 9.73
N ASP A 515 11.09 37.30 10.46
CA ASP A 515 12.13 38.30 10.21
C ASP A 515 13.43 37.70 9.61
N ALA A 516 13.36 36.48 9.06
CA ALA A 516 14.44 35.83 8.34
C ALA A 516 14.05 35.48 6.88
N TYR A 517 15.03 35.17 6.05
CA TYR A 517 14.87 34.76 4.65
C TYR A 517 15.21 33.28 4.38
N ASP A 518 15.63 32.53 5.39
CA ASP A 518 15.90 31.09 5.29
C ASP A 518 14.71 30.35 4.67
N ILE A 519 15.00 29.42 3.76
CA ILE A 519 14.00 28.63 3.02
C ILE A 519 13.66 27.40 3.86
N VAL A 520 12.41 27.30 4.29
CA VAL A 520 11.98 26.22 5.18
C VAL A 520 11.85 24.90 4.43
N PHE A 521 12.45 23.86 5.00
CA PHE A 521 12.50 22.50 4.46
C PHE A 521 12.14 21.48 5.55
N PRO A 522 11.53 20.32 5.22
CA PRO A 522 11.20 19.30 6.21
C PRO A 522 12.39 18.86 7.06
N ASP A 523 12.16 18.70 8.37
CA ASP A 523 13.20 18.28 9.30
C ASP A 523 13.56 16.78 9.18
N TRP A 524 14.74 16.40 9.66
CA TRP A 524 15.29 15.05 9.50
C TRP A 524 14.44 13.95 10.17
N SER A 525 13.66 14.29 11.21
CA SER A 525 12.89 13.30 11.99
C SER A 525 11.70 12.69 11.22
N PHE A 526 11.40 13.16 10.00
CA PHE A 526 10.46 12.46 9.12
C PHE A 526 10.98 11.08 8.69
N TRP A 527 12.30 10.94 8.52
CA TRP A 527 12.96 9.67 8.18
C TRP A 527 13.52 8.94 9.40
N GLY A 528 13.56 9.61 10.56
CA GLY A 528 13.93 9.02 11.85
C GLY A 528 14.89 9.92 12.64
N TRP A 529 14.97 9.66 13.95
CA TRP A 529 15.95 10.31 14.82
C TRP A 529 16.55 9.27 15.79
N PRO A 530 17.63 8.58 15.37
CA PRO A 530 18.20 7.44 16.08
C PRO A 530 18.63 7.74 17.52
N GLU A 531 19.21 8.91 17.76
CA GLU A 531 19.71 9.29 19.09
C GLU A 531 18.60 9.41 20.13
N LEU A 532 17.37 9.70 19.69
CA LEU A 532 16.20 9.83 20.57
C LEU A 532 15.20 8.68 20.40
N ASN A 533 15.56 7.64 19.63
CA ASN A 533 14.69 6.50 19.30
C ASN A 533 13.34 6.93 18.68
N ILE A 534 13.35 7.99 17.87
CA ILE A 534 12.15 8.42 17.15
C ILE A 534 12.10 7.69 15.81
N LYS A 535 11.01 6.93 15.62
CA LYS A 535 10.71 6.16 14.40
C LYS A 535 10.46 7.11 13.22
N GLU A 536 10.59 6.58 11.99
CA GLU A 536 10.11 7.29 10.81
C GLU A 536 8.61 7.61 10.90
N TRP A 537 8.18 8.64 10.18
CA TRP A 537 6.89 9.28 10.40
C TRP A 537 5.66 8.39 10.12
N ASN A 538 5.66 7.47 9.16
CA ASN A 538 4.51 6.60 8.93
C ASN A 538 4.30 5.63 10.11
N LYS A 539 5.37 4.97 10.58
CA LYS A 539 5.36 4.12 11.77
C LYS A 539 4.97 4.91 13.01
N LEU A 540 5.55 6.08 13.20
CA LEU A 540 5.26 6.93 14.37
C LEU A 540 3.83 7.46 14.36
N SER A 541 3.33 7.96 13.22
CA SER A 541 1.97 8.48 13.10
C SER A 541 0.92 7.37 13.30
N ALA A 542 1.18 6.15 12.81
CA ALA A 542 0.36 4.97 13.11
C ALA A 542 0.37 4.64 14.61
N ALA A 543 1.54 4.62 15.24
CA ALA A 543 1.67 4.38 16.68
C ALA A 543 0.97 5.46 17.53
N LEU A 544 1.06 6.74 17.14
CA LEU A 544 0.35 7.85 17.77
C LEU A 544 -1.17 7.71 17.63
N LYS A 545 -1.64 7.31 16.44
CA LYS A 545 -3.07 7.06 16.19
C LYS A 545 -3.61 5.94 17.08
N GLU A 546 -2.83 4.88 17.28
CA GLU A 546 -3.20 3.79 18.19
C GLU A 546 -3.10 4.22 19.66
N GLY A 547 -2.05 4.97 20.01
CA GLY A 547 -1.89 5.57 21.33
C GLY A 547 -3.07 6.44 21.75
N ASN A 548 -3.64 7.22 20.82
CA ASN A 548 -4.82 8.05 21.06
C ASN A 548 -6.06 7.26 21.47
N LYS A 549 -6.19 6.00 21.02
CA LYS A 549 -7.35 5.14 21.34
C LYS A 549 -7.26 4.49 22.72
N LYS A 550 -6.08 4.47 23.34
CA LYS A 550 -5.86 3.80 24.63
C LYS A 550 -6.68 4.39 25.76
N VAL A 551 -6.92 5.71 25.73
CA VAL A 551 -7.68 6.44 26.75
C VAL A 551 -8.67 7.36 26.05
N LYS A 552 -9.97 7.16 26.30
CA LYS A 552 -11.03 8.05 25.81
C LYS A 552 -10.78 9.46 26.30
N TRP A 553 -11.16 10.45 25.51
CA TRP A 553 -10.80 11.84 25.79
C TRP A 553 -11.32 12.32 27.16
N GLU A 554 -12.56 11.95 27.49
CA GLU A 554 -13.22 12.20 28.77
C GLU A 554 -12.48 11.61 29.97
N ASP A 555 -11.76 10.51 29.79
CA ASP A 555 -11.02 9.80 30.84
C ASP A 555 -9.57 10.28 30.97
N ARG A 556 -9.10 11.17 30.08
CA ARG A 556 -7.74 11.71 30.13
C ARG A 556 -7.54 12.58 31.37
N VAL A 557 -6.31 12.59 31.87
CA VAL A 557 -5.91 13.38 33.04
C VAL A 557 -6.21 14.88 32.79
N PRO A 558 -7.01 15.55 33.64
CA PRO A 558 -7.53 16.89 33.38
C PRO A 558 -6.52 18.01 33.74
N TYR A 559 -5.23 17.79 33.47
CA TYR A 559 -4.14 18.71 33.77
C TYR A 559 -3.37 19.09 32.50
N ALA A 560 -2.85 20.31 32.46
CA ALA A 560 -1.91 20.74 31.43
C ALA A 560 -0.55 20.08 31.64
N TYR A 561 -0.09 19.35 30.63
CA TYR A 561 1.11 18.53 30.73
C TYR A 561 2.23 19.00 29.81
N TRP A 562 3.44 19.06 30.36
CA TRP A 562 4.67 19.22 29.61
C TRP A 562 5.79 18.33 30.17
N LYS A 563 6.54 17.68 29.28
CA LYS A 563 7.79 16.99 29.61
C LYS A 563 8.85 17.41 28.60
N GLY A 564 9.96 17.97 29.06
CA GLY A 564 11.00 18.46 28.17
C GLY A 564 12.24 18.94 28.92
N ASN A 565 13.31 19.24 28.18
CA ASN A 565 14.53 19.79 28.76
C ASN A 565 14.35 21.30 29.03
N PRO A 566 14.35 21.77 30.29
CA PRO A 566 14.16 23.18 30.62
C PRO A 566 15.43 24.02 30.45
N HIS A 567 16.61 23.40 30.35
CA HIS A 567 17.90 24.10 30.32
C HIS A 567 18.28 24.65 28.95
N VAL A 568 17.49 24.35 27.90
CA VAL A 568 17.79 24.77 26.52
C VAL A 568 17.32 26.18 26.20
N SER A 569 16.45 26.78 27.03
CA SER A 569 16.02 28.17 26.87
C SER A 569 15.48 28.77 28.17
N PRO A 570 15.67 30.09 28.39
CA PRO A 570 15.13 30.77 29.57
C PRO A 570 13.62 30.59 29.75
N ILE A 571 12.84 30.65 28.65
CA ILE A 571 11.37 30.54 28.70
C ILE A 571 10.91 29.17 29.21
N ARG A 572 11.65 28.09 28.96
CA ARG A 572 11.34 26.77 29.52
C ARG A 572 11.74 26.66 30.99
N GLY A 573 12.85 27.30 31.38
CA GLY A 573 13.22 27.45 32.79
C GLY A 573 12.16 28.22 33.57
N ASP A 574 11.61 29.29 32.99
CA ASP A 574 10.52 30.06 33.59
C ASP A 574 9.21 29.25 33.67
N LEU A 575 8.90 28.45 32.64
CA LEU A 575 7.75 27.55 32.67
C LEU A 575 7.82 26.61 33.89
N MET A 576 9.00 26.10 34.24
CA MET A 576 9.16 25.21 35.41
C MET A 576 8.78 25.86 36.75
N ARG A 577 8.77 27.20 36.84
CA ARG A 577 8.30 27.92 38.05
C ARG A 577 6.79 27.82 38.24
N CYS A 578 6.05 27.44 37.19
CA CYS A 578 4.61 27.22 37.22
C CYS A 578 4.24 25.79 37.66
N ASN A 579 5.17 24.98 38.16
CA ASN A 579 4.85 23.63 38.62
C ASN A 579 4.03 23.68 39.92
N PHE A 580 3.30 22.60 40.21
CA PHE A 580 2.51 22.50 41.42
C PHE A 580 3.39 22.65 42.68
N SER A 581 2.81 23.24 43.72
CA SER A 581 3.41 23.32 45.05
C SER A 581 2.37 22.92 46.09
N ASP A 582 2.81 22.59 47.31
CA ASP A 582 1.91 22.19 48.41
C ASP A 582 0.89 23.29 48.79
N LYS A 583 1.10 24.53 48.34
CA LYS A 583 0.24 25.69 48.64
C LYS A 583 -0.67 26.11 47.48
N TYR A 584 -0.40 25.65 46.25
CA TYR A 584 -1.08 26.11 45.04
C TYR A 584 -0.98 25.06 43.93
N ASP A 585 -2.14 24.60 43.42
CA ASP A 585 -2.22 23.76 42.22
C ASP A 585 -2.61 24.61 41.00
N PRO A 586 -1.66 24.97 40.12
CA PRO A 586 -1.92 25.74 38.90
C PRO A 586 -2.67 24.93 37.83
N MET A 587 -3.05 23.68 38.11
CA MET A 587 -3.58 22.73 37.13
C MET A 587 -2.58 22.38 36.01
N VAL A 588 -1.29 22.45 36.33
CA VAL A 588 -0.17 22.15 35.43
C VAL A 588 0.69 21.04 36.05
N ARG A 589 1.20 20.13 35.21
CA ARG A 589 2.14 19.07 35.55
C ARG A 589 3.35 19.17 34.61
N LEU A 590 4.48 19.59 35.17
CA LEU A 590 5.71 19.84 34.43
C LEU A 590 6.80 18.87 34.87
N TYR A 591 7.44 18.23 33.90
CA TYR A 591 8.47 17.23 34.16
C TYR A 591 9.74 17.53 33.37
N VAL A 592 10.89 17.36 34.01
CA VAL A 592 12.19 17.46 33.35
C VAL A 592 12.42 16.22 32.50
N GLN A 593 12.77 16.41 31.23
CA GLN A 593 13.27 15.34 30.37
C GLN A 593 14.79 15.35 30.38
N ASP A 594 15.37 14.36 31.06
CA ASP A 594 16.81 14.06 30.97
C ASP A 594 17.03 12.98 29.91
N TRP A 595 17.72 13.34 28.82
CA TRP A 595 18.00 12.40 27.74
C TRP A 595 19.12 11.41 28.07
N ARG A 596 20.03 11.74 29.01
CA ARG A 596 21.08 10.80 29.43
C ARG A 596 20.46 9.63 30.19
N SER A 597 19.58 9.92 31.14
CA SER A 597 18.84 8.88 31.88
C SER A 597 17.92 8.06 30.99
N GLU A 598 17.27 8.65 29.98
CA GLU A 598 16.47 7.86 29.02
C GLU A 598 17.34 6.92 28.18
N ILE A 599 18.53 7.34 27.75
CA ILE A 599 19.46 6.48 27.01
C ILE A 599 19.82 5.25 27.86
N GLU A 600 20.19 5.45 29.13
CA GLU A 600 20.50 4.36 30.07
C GLU A 600 19.28 3.46 30.33
N ALA A 601 18.08 4.04 30.41
CA ALA A 601 16.84 3.30 30.62
C ALA A 601 16.27 2.63 29.35
N GLY A 602 16.93 2.81 28.19
CA GLY A 602 16.47 2.27 26.91
C GLY A 602 15.20 2.94 26.36
N PHE A 603 15.00 4.24 26.63
CA PHE A 603 13.88 5.08 26.15
C PHE A 603 12.49 4.62 26.61
N ARG A 604 12.41 3.76 27.64
CA ARG A 604 11.14 3.22 28.16
C ARG A 604 10.17 4.33 28.62
N GLY A 605 10.69 5.48 29.07
CA GLY A 605 9.92 6.62 29.55
C GLY A 605 9.63 7.72 28.52
N SER A 606 10.13 7.59 27.28
CA SER A 606 10.06 8.64 26.25
C SER A 606 9.35 8.22 24.96
N ASN A 607 8.62 7.10 24.96
CA ASN A 607 7.81 6.68 23.83
C ASN A 607 6.69 7.68 23.54
N LEU A 608 6.75 8.32 22.37
CA LEU A 608 5.84 9.39 21.97
C LEU A 608 4.39 8.91 21.85
N GLU A 609 4.14 7.65 21.52
CA GLU A 609 2.80 7.05 21.45
C GLU A 609 2.09 6.94 22.82
N ASN A 610 2.85 6.99 23.92
CA ASN A 610 2.30 6.89 25.27
C ASN A 610 2.02 8.26 25.91
N GLN A 611 2.25 9.36 25.19
CA GLN A 611 2.17 10.71 25.75
C GLN A 611 0.78 11.36 25.67
N CYS A 612 -0.18 10.72 24.97
CA CYS A 612 -1.51 11.27 24.67
C CYS A 612 -2.54 10.96 25.79
N THR A 613 -2.11 11.05 27.05
CA THR A 613 -2.89 10.65 28.24
C THR A 613 -3.55 11.81 28.99
N HIS A 614 -3.19 13.05 28.64
CA HIS A 614 -3.66 14.27 29.30
C HIS A 614 -4.61 15.04 28.37
N ARG A 615 -5.63 15.71 28.93
CA ARG A 615 -6.57 16.52 28.14
C ARG A 615 -5.88 17.71 27.47
N TYR A 616 -4.85 18.24 28.12
CA TYR A 616 -4.16 19.45 27.70
C TYR A 616 -2.65 19.20 27.58
N LYS A 617 -2.06 19.63 26.45
CA LYS A 617 -0.62 19.49 26.20
C LYS A 617 -0.02 20.88 25.96
N ILE A 618 1.09 21.18 26.61
CA ILE A 618 1.76 22.46 26.41
C ILE A 618 2.83 22.30 25.33
N TYR A 619 2.86 23.23 24.39
CA TYR A 619 3.98 23.41 23.49
C TYR A 619 4.66 24.75 23.79
N ILE A 620 5.98 24.69 23.88
CA ILE A 620 6.84 25.81 24.17
C ILE A 620 8.16 25.63 23.42
N GLU A 621 8.63 26.71 22.79
CA GLU A 621 9.86 26.70 22.03
C GLU A 621 11.08 26.44 22.92
N GLY A 622 12.12 25.88 22.32
CA GLY A 622 13.42 25.68 22.96
C GLY A 622 14.29 26.90 22.71
N ASN A 623 15.51 26.64 22.26
CA ASN A 623 16.39 27.68 21.73
C ASN A 623 15.86 28.32 20.42
N ALA A 624 15.02 27.58 19.70
CA ALA A 624 14.26 27.97 18.51
C ALA A 624 13.03 27.05 18.38
N TRP A 625 12.56 26.80 17.14
CA TRP A 625 11.52 25.82 16.85
C TRP A 625 11.81 24.45 17.46
N SER A 626 10.78 23.76 17.96
CA SER A 626 10.90 22.42 18.53
C SER A 626 10.12 21.40 17.73
N VAL A 627 10.81 20.33 17.31
CA VAL A 627 10.24 19.15 16.62
C VAL A 627 9.03 18.55 17.35
N SER A 628 8.94 18.72 18.68
CA SER A 628 7.83 18.22 19.49
C SER A 628 6.44 18.71 19.10
N GLU A 629 6.34 19.86 18.40
CA GLU A 629 5.07 20.46 18.01
C GLU A 629 4.20 19.48 17.22
N LYS A 630 4.79 18.72 16.28
CA LYS A 630 4.02 17.80 15.41
C LYS A 630 3.49 16.60 16.17
N TYR A 631 4.28 16.08 17.11
CA TYR A 631 3.87 14.96 17.94
C TYR A 631 2.76 15.36 18.92
N ILE A 632 2.88 16.57 19.51
CA ILE A 632 1.88 17.11 20.43
C ILE A 632 0.56 17.36 19.70
N LEU A 633 0.59 17.99 18.53
CA LEU A 633 -0.63 18.24 17.75
C LEU A 633 -1.25 16.97 17.19
N SER A 634 -0.50 15.88 17.05
CA SER A 634 -1.04 14.56 16.69
C SER A 634 -1.74 13.84 17.84
N CYS A 635 -1.59 14.27 19.09
CA CYS A 635 -2.42 13.80 20.19
C CYS A 635 -3.79 14.48 20.11
N ASP A 636 -4.90 13.75 20.30
CA ASP A 636 -6.26 14.34 20.37
C ASP A 636 -6.49 15.21 21.64
N SER A 637 -5.42 15.78 22.18
CA SER A 637 -5.39 16.68 23.33
C SER A 637 -5.50 18.12 22.85
N MET A 638 -6.08 18.99 23.67
CA MET A 638 -6.07 20.43 23.39
C MET A 638 -4.66 20.98 23.63
N THR A 639 -4.05 21.55 22.59
CA THR A 639 -2.70 22.10 22.67
C THR A 639 -2.71 23.55 23.14
N LEU A 640 -2.01 23.81 24.25
CA LEU A 640 -1.71 25.13 24.79
C LEU A 640 -0.38 25.60 24.20
N LEU A 641 -0.46 26.55 23.26
CA LEU A 641 0.71 27.10 22.57
C LEU A 641 1.23 28.33 23.34
N VAL A 642 2.41 28.24 23.94
CA VAL A 642 3.13 29.43 24.40
C VAL A 642 3.63 30.15 23.16
N LYS A 643 3.16 31.39 22.95
CA LYS A 643 3.26 32.15 21.69
C LYS A 643 4.61 31.93 20.97
N PRO A 644 4.63 31.10 19.92
CA PRO A 644 5.87 30.73 19.25
C PRO A 644 6.27 31.76 18.19
N GLU A 645 7.57 31.98 18.06
CA GLU A 645 8.17 32.92 17.11
C GLU A 645 8.67 32.23 15.84
N TYR A 646 9.01 30.95 15.95
CA TYR A 646 9.55 30.13 14.89
C TYR A 646 8.50 29.19 14.31
N TYR A 647 8.78 28.66 13.11
CA TYR A 647 7.89 27.74 12.43
C TYR A 647 8.64 26.79 11.48
N ASP A 648 8.05 25.63 11.23
CA ASP A 648 8.43 24.71 10.15
C ASP A 648 7.45 24.85 8.95
N PHE A 649 7.61 24.02 7.90
CA PHE A 649 6.97 24.17 6.60
C PHE A 649 5.43 24.04 6.63
N PHE A 650 4.88 23.29 7.58
CA PHE A 650 3.45 23.02 7.70
C PHE A 650 2.76 23.85 8.80
N PHE A 651 3.51 24.56 9.65
CA PHE A 651 2.97 25.16 10.89
C PHE A 651 2.43 26.57 10.80
N ARG A 652 2.62 27.27 9.68
CA ARG A 652 2.06 28.62 9.49
C ARG A 652 0.50 28.63 9.51
N ARG A 653 -0.14 27.46 9.58
CA ARG A 653 -1.57 27.26 9.88
C ARG A 653 -1.77 26.10 10.86
N ARG A 654 -1.61 26.36 12.16
CA ARG A 654 -1.77 25.37 13.24
C ARG A 654 -3.20 24.88 13.34
N GLN A 655 -3.40 23.58 13.13
CA GLN A 655 -4.68 22.89 13.26
C GLN A 655 -4.48 21.61 14.07
N GLY A 656 -5.54 21.11 14.70
CA GLY A 656 -5.49 19.97 15.61
C GLY A 656 -5.17 18.63 14.94
N SER A 657 -5.24 17.57 15.72
CA SER A 657 -4.83 16.20 15.37
C SER A 657 -5.45 15.66 14.08
N GLU A 658 -6.74 15.87 13.86
CA GLU A 658 -7.42 15.41 12.64
C GLU A 658 -6.75 16.00 11.38
N TYR A 659 -6.45 17.31 11.41
CA TYR A 659 -5.77 17.96 10.30
C TYR A 659 -4.34 17.42 10.13
N MET A 660 -3.61 17.23 11.23
CA MET A 660 -2.25 16.70 11.19
C MET A 660 -2.21 15.30 10.58
N MET A 661 -3.05 14.39 11.06
CA MET A 661 -3.11 13.01 10.56
C MET A 661 -3.57 12.93 9.10
N LYS A 662 -4.41 13.87 8.66
CA LYS A 662 -4.89 13.92 7.28
C LYS A 662 -3.86 14.53 6.33
N ASN A 663 -3.22 15.63 6.70
CA ASN A 663 -2.45 16.51 5.80
C ASN A 663 -0.94 16.47 5.99
N LEU A 664 -0.44 15.82 7.05
CA LEU A 664 0.99 15.57 7.25
C LEU A 664 1.26 14.08 7.05
N LYS A 665 1.20 13.61 5.80
CA LYS A 665 1.56 12.24 5.39
C LYS A 665 2.87 12.28 4.63
N MET A 666 3.68 11.21 4.69
CA MET A 666 4.97 11.18 3.96
C MET A 666 4.84 11.53 2.48
N LYS A 667 3.74 11.12 1.81
CA LYS A 667 3.47 11.53 0.42
C LYS A 667 3.51 13.06 0.23
N TYR A 668 2.89 13.83 1.12
CA TYR A 668 2.87 15.29 1.03
C TYR A 668 4.18 15.92 1.48
N VAL A 669 4.94 15.26 2.35
CA VAL A 669 6.31 15.70 2.69
C VAL A 669 7.17 15.67 1.43
N TYR A 670 7.13 14.56 0.67
CA TYR A 670 7.84 14.45 -0.60
C TYR A 670 7.30 15.41 -1.67
N ASP A 671 5.98 15.56 -1.81
CA ASP A 671 5.38 16.54 -2.74
C ASP A 671 5.83 17.97 -2.41
N TYR A 672 5.89 18.34 -1.12
CA TYR A 672 6.36 19.65 -0.69
C TYR A 672 7.83 19.87 -1.07
N MET A 673 8.69 18.89 -0.79
CA MET A 673 10.11 18.96 -1.16
C MET A 673 10.27 19.07 -2.67
N LEU A 674 9.51 18.29 -3.45
CA LEU A 674 9.51 18.34 -4.92
C LEU A 674 9.21 19.76 -5.41
N TYR A 675 8.12 20.38 -4.93
CA TYR A 675 7.72 21.71 -5.38
C TYR A 675 8.65 22.83 -4.92
N VAL A 676 9.19 22.76 -3.70
CA VAL A 676 10.20 23.73 -3.24
C VAL A 676 11.44 23.66 -4.12
N LEU A 677 11.95 22.46 -4.41
CA LEU A 677 13.15 22.28 -5.22
C LEU A 677 12.93 22.61 -6.70
N GLN A 678 11.79 22.27 -7.28
CA GLN A 678 11.43 22.69 -8.64
C GLN A 678 11.29 24.21 -8.74
N GLY A 679 10.62 24.84 -7.77
CA GLY A 679 10.47 26.29 -7.72
C GLY A 679 11.82 26.99 -7.55
N TYR A 680 12.68 26.46 -6.69
CA TYR A 680 14.03 26.96 -6.45
C TYR A 680 14.93 26.81 -7.69
N GLY A 681 14.92 25.64 -8.34
CA GLY A 681 15.68 25.38 -9.57
C GLY A 681 15.33 26.35 -10.70
N LYS A 682 14.04 26.70 -10.87
CA LYS A 682 13.59 27.72 -11.84
C LYS A 682 14.18 29.12 -11.61
N LEU A 683 14.63 29.40 -10.39
CA LEU A 683 15.23 30.69 -10.02
C LEU A 683 16.75 30.73 -10.21
N MET A 684 17.40 29.58 -10.44
CA MET A 684 18.85 29.53 -10.61
C MET A 684 19.28 30.17 -11.93
N LYS A 685 20.30 31.02 -11.85
CA LYS A 685 20.95 31.74 -12.94
C LYS A 685 22.45 31.47 -12.91
N LEU A 686 22.78 30.18 -12.90
CA LEU A 686 24.13 29.65 -12.88
C LEU A 686 24.14 28.25 -13.50
N ASP A 687 25.25 27.88 -14.12
CA ASP A 687 25.45 26.51 -14.60
C ASP A 687 25.78 25.59 -13.43
N VAL A 688 25.00 24.53 -13.28
CA VAL A 688 25.14 23.57 -12.18
C VAL A 688 26.35 22.68 -12.45
N THR A 689 27.37 22.83 -11.62
CA THR A 689 28.62 22.06 -11.69
C THR A 689 28.86 21.32 -10.38
N VAL A 690 29.45 20.14 -10.48
CA VAL A 690 29.82 19.34 -9.29
C VAL A 690 31.19 19.86 -8.82
N PRO A 691 31.31 20.40 -7.60
CA PRO A 691 32.60 20.82 -7.06
C PRO A 691 33.56 19.63 -6.90
N GLU A 692 34.87 19.87 -7.04
CA GLU A 692 35.90 18.80 -6.90
C GLU A 692 35.84 18.07 -5.56
N ASN A 693 35.49 18.77 -4.47
CA ASN A 693 35.37 18.21 -3.13
C ASN A 693 33.99 17.59 -2.83
N ALA A 694 33.09 17.52 -3.82
CA ALA A 694 31.78 16.90 -3.63
C ALA A 694 31.86 15.40 -3.94
N THR A 695 31.30 14.59 -3.04
CA THR A 695 31.19 13.14 -3.21
C THR A 695 29.81 12.78 -3.73
N GLU A 696 29.72 11.83 -4.66
CA GLU A 696 28.44 11.27 -5.04
C GLU A 696 27.85 10.42 -3.90
N VAL A 697 26.56 10.59 -3.62
CA VAL A 697 25.85 9.89 -2.55
C VAL A 697 24.56 9.25 -3.10
N CYS A 698 24.26 8.04 -2.61
CA CYS A 698 23.04 7.28 -2.91
C CYS A 698 22.64 6.45 -1.69
N SER A 699 21.51 5.74 -1.77
CA SER A 699 21.00 4.99 -0.62
C SER A 699 21.96 3.87 -0.20
N GLU A 700 22.66 3.23 -1.14
CA GLU A 700 23.65 2.19 -0.87
C GLU A 700 24.86 2.74 -0.12
N THR A 701 25.45 3.85 -0.60
CA THR A 701 26.67 4.42 0.03
C THR A 701 26.43 4.89 1.45
N MET A 702 25.20 5.29 1.78
CA MET A 702 24.81 5.68 3.14
C MET A 702 24.40 4.50 4.03
N ALA A 703 23.66 3.53 3.51
CA ALA A 703 23.06 2.47 4.34
C ALA A 703 23.92 1.20 4.42
N CYS A 704 24.57 0.78 3.33
CA CYS A 704 25.24 -0.53 3.26
C CYS A 704 26.51 -0.61 4.13
N SER A 705 27.14 0.52 4.44
CA SER A 705 28.29 0.59 5.35
C SER A 705 27.91 0.41 6.83
N ILE A 706 26.63 0.52 7.17
CA ILE A 706 26.11 0.38 8.53
C ILE A 706 25.60 -1.05 8.72
N THR A 707 26.45 -1.91 9.29
CA THR A 707 26.20 -3.35 9.43
C THR A 707 25.80 -3.80 10.83
N ASP A 708 25.86 -2.91 11.81
CA ASP A 708 25.59 -3.21 13.23
C ASP A 708 24.10 -3.44 13.54
N GLY A 709 23.22 -3.26 12.56
CA GLY A 709 21.76 -3.33 12.75
C GLY A 709 21.23 -2.29 13.74
N GLY A 710 22.01 -1.25 14.03
CA GLY A 710 21.68 -0.21 14.99
C GLY A 710 20.53 0.68 14.53
N ARG A 711 20.11 1.62 15.38
CA ARG A 711 18.94 2.49 15.12
C ARG A 711 19.09 3.35 13.87
N ILE A 712 20.33 3.70 13.48
CA ILE A 712 20.57 4.44 12.23
C ILE A 712 20.14 3.58 11.04
N ARG A 713 20.62 2.33 10.99
CA ARG A 713 20.27 1.38 9.93
C ARG A 713 18.76 1.11 9.91
N GLN A 714 18.16 0.91 11.08
CA GLN A 714 16.72 0.71 11.21
C GLN A 714 15.92 1.89 10.64
N CYS A 715 16.28 3.13 10.97
CA CYS A 715 15.58 4.31 10.44
C CYS A 715 15.73 4.42 8.91
N MET A 716 16.90 4.07 8.36
CA MET A 716 17.11 4.02 6.91
C MET A 716 16.24 2.96 6.23
N ASP A 717 16.26 1.72 6.72
CA ASP A 717 15.45 0.63 6.16
C ASP A 717 13.94 0.94 6.25
N ASP A 718 13.49 1.50 7.38
CA ASP A 718 12.10 1.86 7.63
C ASP A 718 11.59 2.98 6.71
N SER A 719 12.49 3.87 6.29
CA SER A 719 12.16 5.05 5.49
C SER A 719 12.59 4.94 4.02
N LEU A 720 13.08 3.76 3.59
CA LEU A 720 13.51 3.50 2.23
C LEU A 720 12.33 3.49 1.24
N VAL A 721 12.38 4.38 0.24
CA VAL A 721 11.45 4.41 -0.88
C VAL A 721 11.81 3.31 -1.86
N MET A 722 11.02 2.24 -1.86
CA MET A 722 11.28 1.02 -2.65
C MET A 722 10.89 1.12 -4.12
N SER A 723 10.08 2.11 -4.51
CA SER A 723 9.62 2.28 -5.89
C SER A 723 9.23 3.74 -6.17
N PRO A 724 9.33 4.21 -7.42
CA PRO A 724 8.82 5.52 -7.82
C PRO A 724 7.31 5.64 -7.56
N SER A 725 6.83 6.87 -7.37
CA SER A 725 5.39 7.14 -7.26
C SER A 725 4.73 7.01 -8.62
N VAL A 726 3.75 6.11 -8.76
CA VAL A 726 2.93 6.02 -9.99
C VAL A 726 1.81 7.05 -10.06
N LYS A 727 1.50 7.70 -8.93
CA LYS A 727 0.60 8.85 -8.89
C LYS A 727 1.44 10.10 -9.03
N ALA A 728 1.01 11.02 -9.89
CA ALA A 728 1.58 12.36 -9.93
C ALA A 728 1.43 13.04 -8.55
N ALA A 729 2.34 13.97 -8.26
CA ALA A 729 2.22 14.82 -7.08
C ALA A 729 0.88 15.58 -7.07
N CYS A 730 0.39 15.93 -5.89
CA CYS A 730 -0.84 16.72 -5.76
C CYS A 730 -0.75 18.08 -6.48
N ASP A 731 -1.88 18.66 -6.87
CA ASP A 731 -1.87 19.96 -7.55
C ASP A 731 -1.47 21.09 -6.59
N LEU A 732 -0.38 21.80 -6.93
CA LEU A 732 0.12 22.90 -6.14
C LEU A 732 -0.90 24.05 -6.09
N PRO A 733 -1.41 24.42 -4.91
CA PRO A 733 -2.40 25.49 -4.82
C PRO A 733 -1.82 26.87 -5.21
N PRO A 734 -2.67 27.79 -5.68
CA PRO A 734 -2.25 29.15 -6.02
C PRO A 734 -1.78 29.92 -4.79
N SER A 735 -0.91 30.91 -5.00
CA SER A 735 -0.39 31.78 -3.95
C SER A 735 -1.51 32.52 -3.22
N TYR A 736 -1.34 32.78 -1.91
CA TYR A 736 -2.25 33.66 -1.18
C TYR A 736 -2.31 35.07 -1.79
N GLY A 737 -3.53 35.57 -2.00
CA GLY A 737 -3.72 36.99 -2.29
C GLY A 737 -3.33 37.86 -1.10
N ASP A 738 -2.82 39.07 -1.34
CA ASP A 738 -2.41 39.99 -0.26
C ASP A 738 -3.57 40.30 0.71
N TYR A 739 -4.81 40.36 0.19
CA TYR A 739 -6.02 40.53 1.00
C TYR A 739 -6.30 39.30 1.89
N GLU A 740 -6.22 38.09 1.33
CA GLU A 740 -6.43 36.85 2.08
C GLU A 740 -5.43 36.71 3.23
N LEU A 741 -4.16 37.02 2.96
CA LEU A 741 -3.10 36.97 3.97
C LEU A 741 -3.35 37.99 5.09
N LYS A 742 -3.76 39.21 4.75
CA LYS A 742 -4.11 40.25 5.72
C LYS A 742 -5.32 39.83 6.56
N LYS A 743 -6.34 39.23 5.94
CA LYS A 743 -7.53 38.69 6.62
C LYS A 743 -7.16 37.55 7.56
N PHE A 744 -6.31 36.62 7.13
CA PHE A 744 -5.81 35.51 7.95
C PHE A 744 -5.07 36.03 9.20
N ARG A 745 -4.12 36.96 9.02
CA ARG A 745 -3.38 37.56 10.14
C ARG A 745 -4.29 38.30 11.12
N LYS A 746 -5.23 39.12 10.61
CA LYS A 746 -6.21 39.81 11.45
C LYS A 746 -7.07 38.84 12.26
N LYS A 747 -7.47 37.71 11.66
CA LYS A 747 -8.25 36.68 12.37
C LYS A 747 -7.43 36.05 13.49
N GLN A 748 -6.16 35.75 13.24
CA GLN A 748 -5.25 35.21 14.25
C GLN A 748 -5.04 36.20 15.40
N GLU A 749 -4.67 37.44 15.11
CA GLU A 749 -4.47 38.50 16.10
C GLU A 749 -5.74 38.78 16.92
N SER A 750 -6.91 38.75 16.28
CA SER A 750 -8.20 38.93 16.96
C SER A 750 -8.50 37.78 17.91
N ALA A 751 -8.24 36.53 17.52
CA ALA A 751 -8.41 35.37 18.38
C ALA A 751 -7.46 35.42 19.59
N GLU A 752 -6.19 35.76 19.37
CA GLU A 752 -5.18 35.94 20.43
C GLU A 752 -5.64 37.01 21.44
N ARG A 753 -6.03 38.21 20.97
CA ARG A 753 -6.55 39.28 21.84
C ARG A 753 -7.80 38.88 22.62
N LYS A 754 -8.69 38.09 22.01
CA LYS A 754 -9.91 37.63 22.67
C LYS A 754 -9.57 36.70 23.84
N VAL A 755 -8.62 35.79 23.66
CA VAL A 755 -8.13 34.91 24.72
C VAL A 755 -7.42 35.71 25.81
N GLU A 756 -6.58 36.69 25.45
CA GLU A 756 -5.95 37.61 26.43
C GLU A 756 -7.00 38.34 27.27
N GLN A 757 -8.07 38.85 26.65
CA GLN A 757 -9.18 39.51 27.36
C GLN A 757 -9.90 38.56 28.33
N TRP A 758 -10.15 37.31 27.91
CA TRP A 758 -10.76 36.29 28.77
C TRP A 758 -9.88 35.97 29.98
N THR A 759 -8.58 35.80 29.75
CA THR A 759 -7.59 35.55 30.81
C THR A 759 -7.53 36.71 31.81
N ASN A 760 -7.42 37.95 31.32
CA ASN A 760 -7.40 39.13 32.18
C ASN A 760 -8.70 39.27 32.99
N LYS A 761 -9.87 39.02 32.37
CA LYS A 761 -11.16 39.05 33.07
C LYS A 761 -11.23 37.99 34.18
N TYR A 762 -10.72 36.79 33.93
CA TYR A 762 -10.71 35.72 34.92
C TYR A 762 -9.90 36.09 36.17
N TRP A 763 -8.71 36.66 36.00
CA TRP A 763 -7.84 37.04 37.11
C TRP A 763 -8.32 38.32 37.83
N ASN A 764 -8.81 39.32 37.09
CA ASN A 764 -9.37 40.55 37.70
C ASN A 764 -10.61 40.28 38.57
N LEU A 765 -11.33 39.17 38.38
CA LEU A 765 -12.47 38.77 39.20
C LEU A 765 -12.07 37.97 40.45
N ARG A 766 -10.83 37.49 40.53
CA ARG A 766 -10.31 36.63 41.62
C ARG A 766 -9.34 37.33 42.56
N ASP A 767 -8.95 38.56 42.23
CA ASP A 767 -8.12 39.41 43.07
C ASP A 767 -8.89 40.72 43.37
N PRO A 768 -9.92 40.71 44.23
CA PRO A 768 -10.41 41.96 44.80
C PRO A 768 -9.35 42.41 45.81
N LYS A 769 -8.70 43.53 45.51
CA LYS A 769 -7.81 44.32 46.39
C LYS A 769 -7.78 43.92 47.87
#